data_AF-A0A3S0PKJ9-F1
#
_entry.id   AF-A0A3S0PKJ9-F1
#
_cell.length_a   1.000
_cell.length_b   1.000
_cell.length_c   1.000
_cell.angle_alpha   90.00
_cell.angle_beta   90.00
_cell.angle_gamma   90.00
#
_symmetry.space_group_name_H-M   'P 1'
#
loop_
_entity.id
_entity.type
_entity.pdbx_description
1 polymer ?
#
loop_
_entity_poly.entity_id
_entity_poly.type
_entity_poly.pdbx_seq_one_letter_code
_entity_poly.pdbx_strand_id
1 'polypeptide(L)'
;MNKLLLTSSFLFFTFLIFAQKSKTQNNEKYLQSNTNIQEFKFNKSRQSPSLLKIKPDYNLNLAGVPAFLVEVLQLDKNSFEFKEIHTNTTKGNFNIVTFSAFYNGVKVEHARYNIVLKKDKVTAITLEHYVMGANVSKTKSLSQDQALEKAKQHVGAENYVWEDISKSLKVTVNQKEIQQLQKSYNEYLPKGELVYVDNYKTKEVDLTLAYKFNIYASKPLSRNNVFVDAANGQILLTDAIIKHADEINKNIEKNKINTTNSAAILASVEGNGATRYAGNRKFQTTLDAVNNRYSLFGTIPVLVNGLPVVIENETRSYNGVGGAPIGVPNIPSYSIYDGDAPSGQLKVEIGDNNWTADEHWRSRFTTLKYPVDNETKNDDIALDAHWGAEIVIKYWGAIHNRSSYDNRGTKVINYVHYGDAYDNAFWNGTAMTYGDGSYQGGTKPNGSFGPLTSMDVCGHEIGHGVCSNTSDLVYARESGAMNEGFSDIWAASVENYVLTTIDSSLPYDPWGIGEQIDERDGGLAPGAAGSTALRWMDDPKANTDPDSYGGKFWSDPQCVQPSLANDQCGVHSNSGVLNKWYYLLVEGSGKSFTRGKAKAAADDQINDALKVYSVKGLGFLIAEQITFKAEVLLTPNATFQEMRDASILVAGQEYGTFSNEVKQVTNAWYAVNVGNEFIAPDPNQLFFESANVSVVNEQTATQGCAVFNTIEVKVTGVNITSPQTINLDFSGSTATINKDFTTSATSLSFDKDGTKTILLNIFNDGIVEGVENIIIKFNVNTPVAQSRIQNITIVDNDYVPAIGIGTVEIFKETFTTSNIPSGWETKSVIGLDPNVWLFNGPNTLGKAYVSNRTASQGATYDSTQNGNLLLISKLIDTKGMSDVTVAFDWQAGGETDQVDNTALFDYGEFVYSLDGANYNSLAFFAGTASGAVMSSGKYNKATPALNNTQFHLAWRWYNDALLGTAFSFTLDNVVVSGTPASVESDLMQFDSETVKIGNQVYFLSDQDGDVIGLIENATKDLGCVTLTISESGSKSNFTNIAGSHSGKVIKVEADGLNAPTASYDLTLFFTDAETSEFSDPSGLRVIKVNSNSINDAKNYPKNFQINGGLGAAYSAEQYRTYKGNHTGSGTFALVTQATLSTQKINGEEFKIYPTVLSADKVITISSARTPIDRVDIYTLNGGLISALQLESSNEAKIPVSKLSSGMYFLVINGNKSDTFKFLMQ
;
A
#
# COMPACT_ATOMS: atom_id res chain seq x y z
N MET A 1 -43.28 36.68 48.62
CA MET A 1 -42.21 35.75 48.18
C MET A 1 -42.40 35.28 46.73
N ASN A 2 -43.60 34.92 46.26
CA ASN A 2 -43.80 34.33 44.92
C ASN A 2 -43.32 35.16 43.70
N LYS A 3 -43.22 36.49 43.78
CA LYS A 3 -42.65 37.30 42.68
C LYS A 3 -41.13 37.18 42.54
N LEU A 4 -40.39 36.85 43.60
CA LEU A 4 -38.92 36.74 43.55
C LEU A 4 -38.46 35.44 42.87
N LEU A 5 -39.22 34.35 43.09
CA LEU A 5 -38.97 33.02 42.51
C LEU A 5 -39.19 32.98 40.99
N LEU A 6 -40.24 33.65 40.47
CA LEU A 6 -40.43 33.75 39.02
C LEU A 6 -39.30 34.55 38.35
N THR A 7 -38.83 35.64 38.95
CA THR A 7 -37.70 36.42 38.40
C THR A 7 -36.38 35.67 38.46
N SER A 8 -36.11 34.86 39.50
CA SER A 8 -34.88 34.06 39.57
C SER A 8 -34.87 32.96 38.50
N SER A 9 -35.98 32.25 38.29
CA SER A 9 -36.07 31.23 37.23
C SER A 9 -35.95 31.83 35.83
N PHE A 10 -36.53 33.00 35.58
CA PHE A 10 -36.45 33.66 34.27
C PHE A 10 -35.04 34.22 33.97
N LEU A 11 -34.33 34.75 34.98
CA LEU A 11 -32.91 35.11 34.84
C LEU A 11 -32.02 33.88 34.62
N PHE A 12 -32.25 32.77 35.32
CA PHE A 12 -31.45 31.55 35.14
C PHE A 12 -31.60 31.00 33.71
N PHE A 13 -32.82 30.95 33.18
CA PHE A 13 -33.10 30.47 31.82
C PHE A 13 -32.46 31.37 30.75
N THR A 14 -32.47 32.69 30.93
CA THR A 14 -31.85 33.64 29.98
C THR A 14 -30.33 33.64 30.05
N PHE A 15 -29.72 33.45 31.23
CA PHE A 15 -28.26 33.28 31.37
C PHE A 15 -27.76 31.97 30.74
N LEU A 16 -28.49 30.86 30.87
CA LEU A 16 -28.11 29.56 30.30
C LEU A 16 -28.11 29.58 28.76
N ILE A 17 -29.16 30.15 28.14
CA ILE A 17 -29.23 30.32 26.68
C ILE A 17 -28.09 31.22 26.17
N PHE A 18 -27.71 32.24 26.93
CA PHE A 18 -26.55 33.09 26.61
C PHE A 18 -25.22 32.33 26.71
N ALA A 19 -25.03 31.50 27.73
CA ALA A 19 -23.80 30.74 27.93
C ALA A 19 -23.55 29.71 26.81
N GLN A 20 -24.60 29.02 26.34
CA GLN A 20 -24.47 28.03 25.27
C GLN A 20 -24.21 28.70 23.91
N LYS A 21 -24.95 29.77 23.56
CA LYS A 21 -24.64 30.59 22.37
C LYS A 21 -23.25 31.23 22.42
N SER A 22 -22.79 31.64 23.61
CA SER A 22 -21.45 32.17 23.82
C SER A 22 -20.38 31.13 23.51
N LYS A 23 -20.54 29.88 23.98
CA LYS A 23 -19.54 28.83 23.75
C LYS A 23 -19.44 28.45 22.26
N THR A 24 -20.57 28.33 21.57
CA THR A 24 -20.60 28.04 20.11
C THR A 24 -19.99 29.17 19.28
N GLN A 25 -20.33 30.43 19.57
CA GLN A 25 -19.69 31.58 18.90
C GLN A 25 -18.19 31.69 19.21
N ASN A 26 -17.74 31.24 20.37
CA ASN A 26 -16.31 31.20 20.70
C ASN A 26 -15.58 30.08 19.95
N ASN A 27 -16.20 28.90 19.77
CA ASN A 27 -15.62 27.81 18.98
C ASN A 27 -15.50 28.17 17.49
N GLU A 28 -16.54 28.72 16.85
CA GLU A 28 -16.43 29.20 15.45
C GLU A 28 -15.34 30.26 15.28
N LYS A 29 -15.26 31.23 16.20
CA LYS A 29 -14.19 32.25 16.19
C LYS A 29 -12.82 31.66 16.43
N TYR A 30 -12.70 30.67 17.32
CA TYR A 30 -11.44 29.97 17.56
C TYR A 30 -10.96 29.29 16.28
N LEU A 31 -11.82 28.52 15.62
CA LEU A 31 -11.54 27.87 14.33
C LEU A 31 -11.11 28.88 13.25
N GLN A 32 -11.77 30.04 13.15
CA GLN A 32 -11.40 31.14 12.22
C GLN A 32 -10.03 31.76 12.55
N SER A 33 -9.63 31.78 13.82
CA SER A 33 -8.36 32.35 14.28
C SER A 33 -7.21 31.34 14.39
N ASN A 34 -7.50 30.02 14.32
CA ASN A 34 -6.53 28.98 14.58
C ASN A 34 -5.49 28.92 13.45
N THR A 35 -4.21 28.96 13.82
CA THR A 35 -3.11 29.03 12.86
C THR A 35 -2.86 27.75 12.08
N ASN A 36 -3.42 26.62 12.50
CA ASN A 36 -3.11 25.27 11.98
C ASN A 36 -4.21 24.73 11.04
N ILE A 37 -5.38 25.38 11.02
CA ILE A 37 -6.54 25.01 10.19
C ILE A 37 -6.55 25.86 8.91
N GLN A 38 -6.75 25.22 7.76
CA GLN A 38 -6.83 25.88 6.45
C GLN A 38 -8.27 26.31 6.13
N GLU A 39 -9.22 25.42 6.37
CA GLU A 39 -10.65 25.60 6.09
C GLU A 39 -11.44 24.73 7.07
N PHE A 40 -12.67 25.14 7.41
CA PHE A 40 -13.60 24.27 8.12
C PHE A 40 -15.03 24.43 7.58
N LYS A 41 -15.85 23.38 7.77
CA LYS A 41 -17.31 23.41 7.63
C LYS A 41 -17.94 23.23 9.00
N PHE A 42 -19.15 23.77 9.18
CA PHE A 42 -19.81 23.81 10.48
C PHE A 42 -21.28 23.38 10.39
N ASN A 43 -21.65 22.37 11.17
CA ASN A 43 -23.02 21.89 11.27
C ASN A 43 -23.77 22.72 12.33
N LYS A 44 -24.73 23.53 11.86
CA LYS A 44 -25.50 24.45 12.71
C LYS A 44 -26.45 23.74 13.69
N SER A 45 -26.88 22.51 13.39
CA SER A 45 -27.76 21.72 14.27
C SER A 45 -26.96 21.17 15.45
N ARG A 46 -25.83 20.51 15.17
CA ARG A 46 -24.90 19.98 16.20
C ARG A 46 -24.11 21.05 16.93
N GLN A 47 -24.01 22.27 16.38
CA GLN A 47 -23.18 23.36 16.88
C GLN A 47 -21.68 22.97 16.96
N SER A 48 -21.22 22.20 15.97
CA SER A 48 -19.86 21.70 15.86
C SER A 48 -19.30 21.86 14.44
N PRO A 49 -17.98 21.85 14.24
CA PRO A 49 -17.43 21.59 12.93
C PRO A 49 -17.87 20.21 12.41
N SER A 50 -17.94 20.07 11.08
CA SER A 50 -18.22 18.82 10.36
C SER A 50 -17.09 18.39 9.43
N LEU A 51 -16.24 19.35 9.03
CA LEU A 51 -14.99 19.13 8.30
C LEU A 51 -13.94 20.13 8.80
N LEU A 52 -12.71 19.66 8.99
CA LEU A 52 -11.50 20.44 9.24
C LEU A 52 -10.47 20.07 8.17
N LYS A 53 -9.95 21.04 7.41
CA LYS A 53 -8.77 20.85 6.54
C LYS A 53 -7.53 21.38 7.27
N ILE A 54 -6.48 20.57 7.33
CA ILE A 54 -5.24 20.90 8.03
C ILE A 54 -4.31 21.64 7.08
N LYS A 55 -3.58 22.67 7.55
CA LYS A 55 -2.65 23.37 6.67
C LYS A 55 -1.45 22.49 6.27
N PRO A 56 -0.94 22.60 5.02
CA PRO A 56 0.18 21.78 4.55
C PRO A 56 1.49 21.91 5.35
N ASP A 57 1.72 23.02 6.04
CA ASP A 57 2.90 23.31 6.86
C ASP A 57 2.78 22.78 8.31
N TYR A 58 1.57 22.63 8.85
CA TYR A 58 1.36 22.03 10.18
C TYR A 58 1.59 20.51 10.14
N ASN A 59 2.45 19.98 11.00
CA ASN A 59 2.79 18.55 11.01
C ASN A 59 1.95 17.77 12.04
N LEU A 60 0.72 17.43 11.68
CA LEU A 60 -0.14 16.55 12.47
C LEU A 60 -0.02 15.10 11.97
N ASN A 61 0.43 14.21 12.85
CA ASN A 61 0.40 12.75 12.65
C ASN A 61 -0.79 12.13 13.42
N LEU A 62 -1.05 10.84 13.17
CA LEU A 62 -2.18 10.12 13.78
C LEU A 62 -2.14 10.15 15.33
N ALA A 63 -0.97 9.97 15.93
CA ALA A 63 -0.80 9.99 17.39
C ALA A 63 -1.12 11.35 18.03
N GLY A 64 -0.94 12.45 17.29
CA GLY A 64 -1.30 13.81 17.72
C GLY A 64 -2.79 14.13 17.66
N VAL A 65 -3.59 13.33 16.94
CA VAL A 65 -5.02 13.62 16.68
C VAL A 65 -5.85 13.80 17.96
N PRO A 66 -5.78 12.94 18.99
CA PRO A 66 -6.61 13.13 20.20
C PRO A 66 -6.32 14.46 20.91
N ALA A 67 -5.05 14.86 21.00
CA ALA A 67 -4.66 16.14 21.60
C ALA A 67 -5.12 17.33 20.75
N PHE A 68 -4.99 17.24 19.42
CA PHE A 68 -5.48 18.24 18.47
C PHE A 68 -7.00 18.41 18.55
N LEU A 69 -7.77 17.32 18.63
CA LEU A 69 -9.23 17.37 18.79
C LEU A 69 -9.65 18.04 20.11
N VAL A 70 -8.96 17.76 21.22
CA VAL A 70 -9.20 18.44 22.51
C VAL A 70 -8.97 19.95 22.41
N GLU A 71 -7.88 20.38 21.76
CA GLU A 71 -7.57 21.80 21.54
C GLU A 71 -8.62 22.47 20.64
N VAL A 72 -8.83 21.92 19.45
CA VAL A 72 -9.63 22.55 18.38
C VAL A 72 -11.12 22.61 18.73
N LEU A 73 -11.64 21.64 19.46
CA LEU A 73 -13.04 21.61 19.92
C LEU A 73 -13.24 22.29 21.29
N GLN A 74 -12.16 22.80 21.92
CA GLN A 74 -12.17 23.48 23.22
C GLN A 74 -12.77 22.59 24.34
N LEU A 75 -12.26 21.36 24.44
CA LEU A 75 -12.74 20.33 25.36
C LEU A 75 -11.95 20.31 26.68
N ASP A 76 -12.59 19.80 27.74
CA ASP A 76 -11.86 19.42 28.95
C ASP A 76 -11.15 18.08 28.71
N LYS A 77 -9.81 18.13 28.69
CA LYS A 77 -8.92 16.98 28.50
C LYS A 77 -9.09 15.86 29.53
N ASN A 78 -9.68 16.15 30.69
CA ASN A 78 -9.94 15.14 31.71
C ASN A 78 -11.31 14.45 31.54
N SER A 79 -12.22 15.08 30.79
CA SER A 79 -13.58 14.59 30.54
C SER A 79 -13.72 13.85 29.22
N PHE A 80 -12.89 14.12 28.22
CA PHE A 80 -12.98 13.52 26.88
C PHE A 80 -11.80 12.59 26.56
N GLU A 81 -12.11 11.44 25.97
CA GLU A 81 -11.16 10.46 25.45
C GLU A 81 -11.57 10.09 24.02
N PHE A 82 -10.60 9.85 23.13
CA PHE A 82 -10.83 9.41 21.75
C PHE A 82 -10.16 8.06 21.53
N LYS A 83 -10.89 7.08 21.00
CA LYS A 83 -10.37 5.72 20.73
C LYS A 83 -10.56 5.39 19.26
N GLU A 84 -9.53 4.85 18.63
CA GLU A 84 -9.63 4.27 17.29
C GLU A 84 -10.62 3.10 17.32
N ILE A 85 -11.47 3.00 16.29
CA ILE A 85 -12.47 1.94 16.13
C ILE A 85 -12.43 1.24 14.78
N HIS A 86 -11.85 1.86 13.75
CA HIS A 86 -11.77 1.30 12.41
C HIS A 86 -10.64 1.97 11.62
N THR A 87 -9.94 1.18 10.80
CA THR A 87 -9.01 1.69 9.78
C THR A 87 -9.43 1.15 8.41
N ASN A 88 -9.79 2.06 7.50
CA ASN A 88 -10.16 1.75 6.12
C ASN A 88 -9.00 2.14 5.19
N THR A 89 -8.32 1.13 4.65
CA THR A 89 -7.39 1.29 3.52
C THR A 89 -8.21 1.39 2.24
N THR A 90 -8.12 2.51 1.53
CA THR A 90 -8.82 2.70 0.25
C THR A 90 -7.82 2.70 -0.91
N LYS A 91 -8.28 2.29 -2.10
CA LYS A 91 -7.46 2.25 -3.32
C LYS A 91 -7.05 3.66 -3.76
N GLY A 92 -5.85 4.11 -3.41
CA GLY A 92 -5.38 5.45 -3.77
C GLY A 92 -4.35 6.01 -2.79
N ASN A 93 -4.24 7.34 -2.73
CA ASN A 93 -3.18 8.02 -2.01
C ASN A 93 -3.52 8.45 -0.57
N PHE A 94 -4.63 7.96 0.02
CA PHE A 94 -4.92 8.21 1.43
C PHE A 94 -5.69 7.09 2.15
N ASN A 95 -5.31 6.89 3.42
CA ASN A 95 -5.94 5.99 4.37
C ASN A 95 -6.89 6.76 5.28
N ILE A 96 -7.92 6.08 5.80
CA ILE A 96 -8.91 6.69 6.69
C ILE A 96 -8.91 5.93 8.02
N VAL A 97 -8.65 6.65 9.12
CA VAL A 97 -8.70 6.10 10.49
C VAL A 97 -9.85 6.75 11.25
N THR A 98 -10.75 5.97 11.81
CA THR A 98 -11.95 6.47 12.50
C THR A 98 -11.80 6.33 14.01
N PHE A 99 -12.01 7.45 14.73
CA PHE A 99 -12.12 7.49 16.19
C PHE A 99 -13.57 7.61 16.65
N SER A 100 -13.88 7.05 17.83
CA SER A 100 -15.08 7.36 18.62
C SER A 100 -14.72 8.19 19.85
N ALA A 101 -15.61 9.10 20.27
CA ALA A 101 -15.46 9.87 21.50
C ALA A 101 -16.12 9.19 22.71
N PHE A 102 -15.49 9.34 23.87
CA PHE A 102 -15.98 8.93 25.17
C PHE A 102 -15.98 10.15 26.11
N TYR A 103 -17.06 10.33 26.88
CA TYR A 103 -17.19 11.40 27.87
C TYR A 103 -17.33 10.79 29.27
N ASN A 104 -16.34 11.04 30.14
CA ASN A 104 -16.21 10.44 31.47
C ASN A 104 -16.30 8.89 31.43
N GLY A 105 -15.62 8.27 30.46
CA GLY A 105 -15.59 6.81 30.27
C GLY A 105 -16.84 6.18 29.64
N VAL A 106 -17.89 6.97 29.38
CA VAL A 106 -19.11 6.52 28.68
C VAL A 106 -19.03 6.94 27.22
N LYS A 107 -19.31 6.02 26.28
CA LYS A 107 -19.27 6.30 24.84
C LYS A 107 -20.29 7.39 24.48
N VAL A 108 -19.90 8.33 23.63
CA VAL A 108 -20.86 9.24 22.96
C VAL A 108 -21.21 8.58 21.64
N GLU A 109 -22.42 8.04 21.55
CA GLU A 109 -22.89 7.33 20.37
C GLU A 109 -22.97 8.29 19.17
N HIS A 110 -22.71 7.75 17.97
CA HIS A 110 -22.57 8.46 16.71
C HIS A 110 -21.42 9.47 16.61
N ALA A 111 -20.74 9.82 17.71
CA ALA A 111 -19.63 10.77 17.70
C ALA A 111 -18.36 10.17 17.06
N ARG A 112 -18.28 10.23 15.72
CA ARG A 112 -17.19 9.71 14.89
C ARG A 112 -16.28 10.82 14.36
N TYR A 113 -14.99 10.51 14.20
CA TYR A 113 -13.96 11.42 13.68
C TYR A 113 -13.10 10.64 12.68
N ASN A 114 -13.29 10.87 11.39
CA ASN A 114 -12.60 10.18 10.31
C ASN A 114 -11.39 11.00 9.87
N ILE A 115 -10.19 10.45 10.07
CA ILE A 115 -8.89 11.10 9.87
C ILE A 115 -8.34 10.72 8.50
N VAL A 116 -8.11 11.70 7.63
CA VAL A 116 -7.57 11.50 6.27
C VAL A 116 -6.05 11.59 6.30
N LEU A 117 -5.38 10.44 6.16
CA LEU A 117 -3.93 10.30 6.18
C LEU A 117 -3.35 10.18 4.76
N LYS A 118 -2.44 11.09 4.38
CA LYS A 118 -1.68 11.01 3.12
C LYS A 118 -0.20 10.97 3.45
N LYS A 119 0.46 9.83 3.21
CA LYS A 119 1.84 9.53 3.66
C LYS A 119 2.01 9.80 5.16
N ASP A 120 1.17 9.16 5.97
CA ASP A 120 1.07 9.25 7.45
C ASP A 120 0.81 10.65 8.05
N LYS A 121 0.65 11.68 7.21
CA LYS A 121 0.26 13.03 7.62
C LYS A 121 -1.24 13.24 7.53
N VAL A 122 -1.83 13.80 8.59
CA VAL A 122 -3.25 14.19 8.61
C VAL A 122 -3.46 15.42 7.71
N THR A 123 -4.32 15.28 6.71
CA THR A 123 -4.66 16.34 5.75
C THR A 123 -6.05 16.93 6.00
N ALA A 124 -6.99 16.12 6.47
CA ALA A 124 -8.34 16.54 6.82
C ALA A 124 -8.94 15.63 7.89
N ILE A 125 -9.99 16.12 8.56
CA ILE A 125 -10.82 15.39 9.50
C ILE A 125 -12.29 15.70 9.19
N THR A 126 -13.09 14.70 8.82
CA THR A 126 -14.56 14.81 8.91
C THR A 126 -15.02 14.31 10.27
N LEU A 127 -16.04 14.95 10.86
CA LEU A 127 -16.41 14.65 12.24
C LEU A 127 -17.86 14.96 12.61
N GLU A 128 -18.36 14.17 13.54
CA GLU A 128 -19.63 14.35 14.23
C GLU A 128 -19.31 14.54 15.72
N HIS A 129 -19.46 15.77 16.21
CA HIS A 129 -19.16 16.12 17.60
C HIS A 129 -20.40 16.67 18.29
N TYR A 130 -20.54 16.33 19.57
CA TYR A 130 -21.66 16.72 20.40
C TYR A 130 -21.20 17.52 21.63
N VAL A 131 -21.80 18.69 21.84
CA VAL A 131 -21.39 19.64 22.89
C VAL A 131 -21.88 19.19 24.27
N MET A 132 -20.97 18.59 25.06
CA MET A 132 -21.28 18.13 26.42
C MET A 132 -21.34 19.31 27.42
N GLY A 133 -22.56 19.77 27.74
CA GLY A 133 -22.84 20.89 28.65
C GLY A 133 -23.45 20.50 30.00
N ALA A 134 -23.85 21.51 30.79
CA ALA A 134 -24.52 21.32 32.08
C ALA A 134 -25.93 20.71 31.99
N ASN A 135 -26.55 20.76 30.80
CA ASN A 135 -27.91 20.29 30.55
C ASN A 135 -27.98 18.82 30.11
N VAL A 136 -26.84 18.18 29.81
CA VAL A 136 -26.81 16.75 29.41
C VAL A 136 -27.35 15.92 30.57
N SER A 137 -28.34 15.06 30.29
CA SER A 137 -28.89 14.17 31.32
C SER A 137 -27.87 13.11 31.70
N LYS A 138 -27.42 13.12 32.96
CA LYS A 138 -26.45 12.15 33.53
C LYS A 138 -27.11 11.18 34.51
N THR A 139 -28.43 11.21 34.61
CA THR A 139 -29.18 10.48 35.63
C THR A 139 -29.33 9.01 35.24
N LYS A 140 -28.84 8.11 36.07
CA LYS A 140 -29.04 6.66 35.96
C LYS A 140 -29.92 6.21 37.11
N SER A 141 -31.21 6.02 36.85
CA SER A 141 -32.21 5.60 37.86
C SER A 141 -32.83 4.23 37.57
N LEU A 142 -32.73 3.73 36.33
CA LEU A 142 -33.10 2.36 35.98
C LEU A 142 -31.91 1.41 36.04
N SER A 143 -32.18 0.15 36.39
CA SER A 143 -31.25 -0.95 36.15
C SER A 143 -31.24 -1.35 34.67
N GLN A 144 -30.21 -2.10 34.26
CA GLN A 144 -30.12 -2.64 32.91
C GLN A 144 -31.33 -3.54 32.58
N ASP A 145 -31.75 -4.40 33.52
CA ASP A 145 -32.90 -5.29 33.32
C ASP A 145 -34.21 -4.51 33.17
N GLN A 146 -34.39 -3.44 33.94
CA GLN A 146 -35.55 -2.55 33.81
C GLN A 146 -35.56 -1.84 32.44
N ALA A 147 -34.40 -1.41 31.95
CA ALA A 147 -34.27 -0.81 30.62
C ALA A 147 -34.45 -1.84 29.49
N LEU A 148 -33.98 -3.08 29.65
CA LEU A 148 -34.19 -4.17 28.70
C LEU A 148 -35.68 -4.54 28.59
N GLU A 149 -36.39 -4.61 29.71
CA GLU A 149 -37.85 -4.81 29.69
C GLU A 149 -38.58 -3.63 29.03
N LYS A 150 -38.06 -2.40 29.10
CA LYS A 150 -38.59 -1.27 28.31
C LYS A 150 -38.32 -1.43 26.81
N ALA A 151 -37.12 -1.88 26.42
CA ALA A 151 -36.80 -2.17 25.02
C ALA A 151 -37.70 -3.30 24.45
N LYS A 152 -37.91 -4.37 25.21
CA LYS A 152 -38.83 -5.47 24.84
C LYS A 152 -40.29 -5.03 24.80
N GLN A 153 -40.74 -4.16 25.73
CA GLN A 153 -42.08 -3.57 25.69
C GLN A 153 -42.30 -2.68 24.46
N HIS A 154 -41.24 -2.00 23.98
CA HIS A 154 -41.29 -1.17 22.77
C HIS A 154 -41.31 -2.00 21.49
N VAL A 155 -40.44 -3.01 21.38
CA VAL A 155 -40.43 -3.93 20.22
C VAL A 155 -41.68 -4.80 20.17
N GLY A 156 -42.25 -5.16 21.33
CA GLY A 156 -43.57 -5.78 21.43
C GLY A 156 -43.68 -7.18 20.83
N ALA A 157 -42.56 -7.87 20.59
CA ALA A 157 -42.56 -9.13 19.86
C ALA A 157 -43.14 -10.32 20.65
N GLU A 158 -43.75 -11.27 19.92
CA GLU A 158 -44.24 -12.54 20.46
C GLU A 158 -43.10 -13.50 20.82
N ASN A 159 -42.02 -13.50 20.02
CA ASN A 159 -40.84 -14.32 20.22
C ASN A 159 -39.58 -13.55 19.82
N TYR A 160 -38.50 -13.81 20.54
CA TYR A 160 -37.17 -13.27 20.25
C TYR A 160 -36.17 -14.36 19.86
N VAL A 161 -35.16 -14.00 19.06
CA VAL A 161 -34.20 -14.95 18.49
C VAL A 161 -33.43 -15.72 19.57
N TRP A 162 -32.99 -15.04 20.64
CA TRP A 162 -32.33 -15.72 21.78
C TRP A 162 -33.27 -16.66 22.54
N GLU A 163 -34.58 -16.42 22.53
CA GLU A 163 -35.57 -17.33 23.14
C GLU A 163 -35.79 -18.57 22.27
N ASP A 164 -35.78 -18.42 20.95
CA ASP A 164 -35.84 -19.54 20.00
C ASP A 164 -34.58 -20.41 20.07
N ILE A 165 -33.39 -19.80 20.12
CA ILE A 165 -32.14 -20.52 20.40
C ILE A 165 -32.20 -21.21 21.77
N SER A 166 -32.78 -20.56 22.80
CA SER A 166 -32.96 -21.17 24.13
C SER A 166 -33.96 -22.35 24.12
N LYS A 167 -34.97 -22.34 23.24
CA LYS A 167 -35.86 -23.49 23.03
C LYS A 167 -35.09 -24.65 22.39
N SER A 168 -34.28 -24.38 21.35
CA SER A 168 -33.41 -25.38 20.70
C SER A 168 -32.39 -25.99 21.67
N LEU A 169 -31.72 -25.17 22.50
CA LEU A 169 -30.77 -25.62 23.53
C LEU A 169 -31.38 -26.58 24.55
N LYS A 170 -32.69 -26.53 24.80
CA LYS A 170 -33.39 -27.39 25.76
C LYS A 170 -33.79 -28.76 25.20
N VAL A 171 -33.82 -28.91 23.86
CA VAL A 171 -34.22 -30.15 23.18
C VAL A 171 -33.06 -30.85 22.47
N THR A 172 -31.98 -30.14 22.19
CA THR A 172 -30.77 -30.68 21.55
C THR A 172 -29.98 -31.56 22.51
N VAL A 173 -29.59 -32.76 22.09
CA VAL A 173 -28.72 -33.69 22.85
C VAL A 173 -27.32 -33.84 22.26
N ASN A 174 -27.10 -33.33 21.04
CA ASN A 174 -25.79 -33.35 20.37
C ASN A 174 -24.86 -32.27 20.94
N GLN A 175 -23.71 -32.68 21.48
CA GLN A 175 -22.75 -31.78 22.14
C GLN A 175 -22.15 -30.71 21.19
N LYS A 176 -21.95 -31.03 19.91
CA LYS A 176 -21.45 -30.04 18.93
C LYS A 176 -22.49 -28.96 18.65
N GLU A 177 -23.75 -29.37 18.44
CA GLU A 177 -24.86 -28.44 18.25
C GLU A 177 -25.11 -27.58 19.50
N ILE A 178 -24.98 -28.16 20.71
CA ILE A 178 -25.09 -27.42 21.98
C ILE A 178 -24.03 -26.31 22.04
N GLN A 179 -22.77 -26.59 21.70
CA GLN A 179 -21.70 -25.58 21.68
C GLN A 179 -21.98 -24.46 20.66
N GLN A 180 -22.41 -24.81 19.44
CA GLN A 180 -22.78 -23.83 18.41
C GLN A 180 -23.96 -22.96 18.87
N LEU A 181 -25.01 -23.58 19.42
CA LEU A 181 -26.17 -22.88 19.95
C LEU A 181 -25.85 -22.02 21.18
N GLN A 182 -24.91 -22.42 22.05
CA GLN A 182 -24.45 -21.61 23.17
C GLN A 182 -23.68 -20.37 22.68
N LYS A 183 -22.82 -20.51 21.67
CA LYS A 183 -22.15 -19.39 21.01
C LYS A 183 -23.18 -18.40 20.45
N SER A 184 -24.13 -18.89 19.65
CA SER A 184 -25.20 -18.07 19.07
C SER A 184 -26.11 -17.45 20.14
N TYR A 185 -26.45 -18.16 21.22
CA TYR A 185 -27.24 -17.60 22.32
C TYR A 185 -26.51 -16.41 22.96
N ASN A 186 -25.21 -16.54 23.23
CA ASN A 186 -24.40 -15.49 23.84
C ASN A 186 -24.16 -14.28 22.91
N GLU A 187 -24.28 -14.48 21.60
CA GLU A 187 -24.21 -13.46 20.55
C GLU A 187 -25.52 -12.67 20.44
N TYR A 188 -26.66 -13.38 20.35
CA TYR A 188 -27.99 -12.77 20.15
C TYR A 188 -28.70 -12.35 21.45
N LEU A 189 -28.19 -12.71 22.63
CA LEU A 189 -28.72 -12.25 23.91
C LEU A 189 -28.44 -10.74 24.11
N PRO A 190 -29.47 -9.88 24.30
CA PRO A 190 -29.27 -8.45 24.42
C PRO A 190 -28.43 -8.07 25.65
N LYS A 191 -27.30 -7.41 25.41
CA LYS A 191 -26.45 -6.80 26.44
C LYS A 191 -26.66 -5.30 26.40
N GLY A 192 -26.82 -4.67 27.57
CA GLY A 192 -27.02 -3.24 27.69
C GLY A 192 -25.69 -2.48 27.76
N GLU A 193 -25.35 -1.74 26.71
CA GLU A 193 -24.24 -0.79 26.73
C GLU A 193 -24.75 0.58 27.24
N LEU A 194 -24.02 1.22 28.15
CA LEU A 194 -24.36 2.57 28.59
C LEU A 194 -23.69 3.60 27.66
N VAL A 195 -24.48 4.46 27.04
CA VAL A 195 -24.02 5.46 26.05
C VAL A 195 -24.69 6.82 26.29
N TYR A 196 -24.09 7.90 25.81
CA TYR A 196 -24.82 9.14 25.54
C TYR A 196 -25.30 9.13 24.09
N VAL A 197 -26.59 9.37 23.85
CA VAL A 197 -27.17 9.37 22.50
C VAL A 197 -28.17 10.52 22.35
N ASP A 198 -28.38 10.98 21.13
CA ASP A 198 -29.38 12.00 20.82
C ASP A 198 -30.81 11.46 20.97
N ASN A 199 -31.75 12.35 21.31
CA ASN A 199 -33.15 12.04 21.53
C ASN A 199 -33.95 12.36 20.26
N TYR A 200 -34.17 11.38 19.38
CA TYR A 200 -34.75 11.61 18.05
C TYR A 200 -36.23 12.03 18.06
N LYS A 201 -36.83 12.18 19.26
CA LYS A 201 -38.14 12.79 19.51
C LYS A 201 -38.07 14.31 19.66
N THR A 202 -36.88 14.90 19.69
CA THR A 202 -36.67 16.36 19.68
C THR A 202 -36.16 16.82 18.31
N LYS A 203 -36.33 18.12 18.03
CA LYS A 203 -35.85 18.77 16.80
C LYS A 203 -34.42 19.31 16.94
N GLU A 204 -34.06 19.72 18.15
CA GLU A 204 -32.70 20.10 18.52
C GLU A 204 -32.01 18.90 19.17
N VAL A 205 -30.69 18.86 19.08
CA VAL A 205 -29.85 17.82 19.69
C VAL A 205 -29.98 17.85 21.21
N ASP A 206 -30.42 16.73 21.80
CA ASP A 206 -30.73 16.55 23.22
C ASP A 206 -30.07 15.26 23.75
N LEU A 207 -28.76 15.35 24.01
CA LEU A 207 -27.98 14.20 24.48
C LEU A 207 -28.42 13.71 25.87
N THR A 208 -28.83 12.45 25.90
CA THR A 208 -29.33 11.76 27.09
C THR A 208 -28.53 10.48 27.35
N LEU A 209 -28.22 10.21 28.62
CA LEU A 209 -27.63 8.95 29.05
C LEU A 209 -28.64 7.80 28.89
N ALA A 210 -28.27 6.78 28.14
CA ALA A 210 -29.15 5.72 27.70
C ALA A 210 -28.49 4.33 27.76
N TYR A 211 -29.31 3.29 27.83
CA TYR A 211 -28.93 1.92 27.54
C TYR A 211 -29.20 1.61 26.06
N LYS A 212 -28.17 1.21 25.31
CA LYS A 212 -28.27 0.61 23.98
C LYS A 212 -28.43 -0.90 24.11
N PHE A 213 -29.39 -1.48 23.39
CA PHE A 213 -29.58 -2.93 23.26
C PHE A 213 -29.72 -3.33 21.80
N ASN A 214 -29.03 -4.39 21.36
CA ASN A 214 -29.39 -5.07 20.12
C ASN A 214 -30.57 -6.00 20.40
N ILE A 215 -31.74 -5.72 19.83
CA ILE A 215 -32.97 -6.52 20.00
C ILE A 215 -33.29 -7.18 18.66
N TYR A 216 -33.19 -8.52 18.61
CA TYR A 216 -33.58 -9.34 17.47
C TYR A 216 -34.85 -10.14 17.79
N ALA A 217 -35.97 -9.69 17.22
CA ALA A 217 -37.26 -10.38 17.28
C ALA A 217 -37.40 -11.35 16.10
N SER A 218 -37.96 -12.54 16.35
CA SER A 218 -38.24 -13.55 15.33
C SER A 218 -39.69 -13.52 14.84
N LYS A 219 -40.63 -13.02 15.66
CA LYS A 219 -42.02 -12.76 15.28
C LYS A 219 -42.65 -11.62 16.09
N PRO A 220 -43.10 -10.52 15.47
CA PRO A 220 -42.70 -10.04 14.14
C PRO A 220 -41.17 -9.98 13.98
N LEU A 221 -40.65 -10.29 12.79
CA LEU A 221 -39.23 -10.20 12.45
C LEU A 221 -38.77 -8.75 12.51
N SER A 222 -37.79 -8.45 13.36
CA SER A 222 -37.08 -7.17 13.29
C SER A 222 -35.76 -7.28 14.04
N ARG A 223 -34.75 -6.52 13.61
CA ARG A 223 -33.47 -6.39 14.34
C ARG A 223 -33.13 -4.93 14.46
N ASN A 224 -32.98 -4.43 15.68
CA ASN A 224 -32.82 -3.00 15.96
C ASN A 224 -31.78 -2.76 17.06
N ASN A 225 -31.06 -1.64 16.97
CA ASN A 225 -30.41 -1.01 18.11
C ASN A 225 -31.45 -0.11 18.81
N VAL A 226 -31.91 -0.51 19.99
CA VAL A 226 -32.92 0.22 20.78
C VAL A 226 -32.22 0.99 21.89
N PHE A 227 -32.46 2.30 21.95
CA PHE A 227 -31.84 3.20 22.93
C PHE A 227 -32.88 3.67 23.95
N VAL A 228 -32.64 3.36 25.23
CA VAL A 228 -33.57 3.54 26.35
C VAL A 228 -32.98 4.51 27.38
N ASP A 229 -33.66 5.64 27.62
CA ASP A 229 -33.32 6.63 28.66
C ASP A 229 -33.06 5.96 30.01
N ALA A 230 -31.85 6.16 30.56
CA ALA A 230 -31.40 5.49 31.79
C ALA A 230 -32.03 6.05 33.08
N ALA A 231 -32.78 7.16 33.01
CA ALA A 231 -33.50 7.77 34.12
C ALA A 231 -34.97 7.35 34.17
N ASN A 232 -35.67 7.37 33.03
CA ASN A 232 -37.14 7.20 32.98
C ASN A 232 -37.64 6.06 32.07
N GLY A 233 -36.79 5.48 31.22
CA GLY A 233 -37.16 4.35 30.35
C GLY A 233 -37.84 4.74 29.04
N GLN A 234 -37.84 6.02 28.66
CA GLN A 234 -38.28 6.49 27.35
C GLN A 234 -37.35 5.96 26.25
N ILE A 235 -37.94 5.47 25.16
CA ILE A 235 -37.18 5.15 23.96
C ILE A 235 -36.76 6.44 23.26
N LEU A 236 -35.46 6.62 23.03
CA LEU A 236 -34.85 7.82 22.43
C LEU A 236 -34.64 7.66 20.93
N LEU A 237 -34.19 6.45 20.52
CA LEU A 237 -33.95 6.05 19.14
C LEU A 237 -34.25 4.55 19.00
N THR A 238 -34.72 4.16 17.83
CA THR A 238 -34.74 2.78 17.34
C THR A 238 -34.08 2.80 15.98
N ASP A 239 -32.83 2.37 15.92
CA ASP A 239 -32.05 2.32 14.69
C ASP A 239 -32.14 0.90 14.11
N ALA A 240 -32.67 0.79 12.89
CA ALA A 240 -32.99 -0.48 12.27
C ALA A 240 -31.75 -1.12 11.64
N ILE A 241 -31.54 -2.42 11.91
CA ILE A 241 -30.53 -3.24 11.23
C ILE A 241 -31.19 -3.97 10.05
N ILE A 242 -32.33 -4.62 10.29
CA ILE A 242 -33.23 -5.07 9.22
C ILE A 242 -34.09 -3.87 8.82
N LYS A 243 -33.82 -3.30 7.64
CA LYS A 243 -34.30 -1.97 7.23
C LYS A 243 -35.82 -1.92 6.95
N HIS A 244 -36.34 -2.88 6.18
CA HIS A 244 -37.74 -2.88 5.71
C HIS A 244 -38.75 -3.63 6.62
N ALA A 245 -38.41 -3.85 7.91
CA ALA A 245 -39.06 -4.80 8.82
C ALA A 245 -40.62 -4.78 8.87
N ASP A 246 -41.29 -3.66 8.69
CA ASP A 246 -42.76 -3.61 8.72
C ASP A 246 -43.45 -4.06 7.42
N GLU A 247 -42.74 -4.07 6.30
CA GLU A 247 -43.23 -4.69 5.06
C GLU A 247 -43.06 -6.21 5.12
N ILE A 248 -41.94 -6.66 5.69
CA ILE A 248 -41.66 -8.07 6.00
C ILE A 248 -42.83 -8.71 6.77
N ASN A 249 -43.26 -8.06 7.85
CA ASN A 249 -44.19 -8.67 8.80
C ASN A 249 -45.65 -8.76 8.33
N LYS A 250 -46.01 -8.06 7.26
CA LYS A 250 -47.37 -8.15 6.67
C LYS A 250 -47.60 -9.47 5.91
N ASN A 251 -46.55 -10.28 5.72
CA ASN A 251 -46.55 -11.42 4.80
C ASN A 251 -46.35 -12.81 5.46
N ILE A 252 -46.14 -12.92 6.78
CA ILE A 252 -45.66 -14.18 7.41
C ILE A 252 -46.70 -14.81 8.35
N GLU A 253 -47.35 -15.92 7.93
CA GLU A 253 -48.09 -16.82 8.85
C GLU A 253 -47.90 -18.33 8.53
N LYS A 254 -47.27 -19.04 9.49
CA LYS A 254 -47.31 -20.50 9.78
C LYS A 254 -46.62 -21.48 8.80
N ASN A 255 -45.60 -22.20 9.31
CA ASN A 255 -45.68 -23.64 9.65
C ASN A 255 -44.43 -24.12 10.45
N LYS A 256 -44.41 -25.39 10.89
CA LYS A 256 -43.33 -26.03 11.69
C LYS A 256 -43.06 -27.47 11.23
N ILE A 257 -41.81 -27.96 11.39
CA ILE A 257 -41.36 -29.28 11.96
C ILE A 257 -40.07 -29.84 11.31
N ASN A 258 -39.07 -30.12 12.17
CA ASN A 258 -37.90 -31.04 12.11
C ASN A 258 -36.87 -31.02 10.95
N THR A 259 -35.59 -31.22 11.32
CA THR A 259 -34.38 -31.08 10.49
C THR A 259 -33.28 -32.10 10.80
N THR A 260 -32.52 -32.47 9.76
CA THR A 260 -31.24 -33.23 9.73
C THR A 260 -30.62 -32.99 8.35
N ASN A 261 -29.32 -32.77 8.11
CA ASN A 261 -28.08 -32.75 8.93
C ASN A 261 -27.15 -31.59 8.45
N SER A 262 -25.84 -31.67 8.71
CA SER A 262 -24.79 -30.90 8.01
C SER A 262 -23.59 -31.80 7.70
N ALA A 263 -22.97 -31.64 6.53
CA ALA A 263 -21.79 -32.41 6.08
C ALA A 263 -20.49 -31.60 6.19
N ALA A 264 -19.34 -32.30 6.12
CA ALA A 264 -18.01 -31.69 6.27
C ALA A 264 -17.42 -31.22 4.92
N ILE A 265 -16.58 -30.19 4.98
CA ILE A 265 -16.04 -29.46 3.82
C ILE A 265 -14.79 -30.15 3.25
N LEU A 266 -14.75 -30.25 1.92
CA LEU A 266 -13.55 -30.49 1.09
C LEU A 266 -13.34 -29.27 0.17
N ALA A 267 -12.29 -29.26 -0.65
CA ALA A 267 -11.93 -28.11 -1.48
C ALA A 267 -13.04 -27.68 -2.46
N SER A 268 -13.14 -26.35 -2.68
CA SER A 268 -14.04 -25.70 -3.65
C SER A 268 -13.73 -26.11 -5.09
N VAL A 269 -14.77 -26.17 -5.92
CA VAL A 269 -14.73 -26.52 -7.36
C VAL A 269 -15.61 -25.58 -8.17
N GLU A 270 -15.31 -25.40 -9.46
CA GLU A 270 -16.18 -24.64 -10.36
C GLU A 270 -17.37 -25.50 -10.82
N GLY A 271 -18.59 -25.01 -10.56
CA GLY A 271 -19.84 -25.51 -11.10
C GLY A 271 -20.39 -24.61 -12.21
N ASN A 272 -21.41 -25.11 -12.89
CA ASN A 272 -22.14 -24.41 -13.95
C ASN A 272 -23.64 -24.54 -13.69
N GLY A 273 -24.44 -23.51 -13.94
CA GLY A 273 -25.88 -23.60 -13.68
C GLY A 273 -26.74 -22.53 -14.36
N ALA A 274 -28.01 -22.85 -14.59
CA ALA A 274 -28.97 -21.99 -15.26
C ALA A 274 -29.70 -21.06 -14.26
N THR A 275 -29.14 -19.88 -14.02
CA THR A 275 -29.80 -18.82 -13.22
C THR A 275 -31.05 -18.26 -13.94
N ARG A 276 -32.00 -17.65 -13.20
CA ARG A 276 -33.23 -17.08 -13.80
C ARG A 276 -32.93 -15.76 -14.52
N TYR A 277 -32.21 -14.83 -13.89
CA TYR A 277 -32.01 -13.49 -14.44
C TYR A 277 -30.76 -13.36 -15.32
N ALA A 278 -29.73 -14.18 -15.08
CA ALA A 278 -28.48 -14.12 -15.85
C ALA A 278 -28.25 -15.31 -16.81
N GLY A 279 -29.20 -16.25 -16.90
CA GLY A 279 -29.06 -17.46 -17.72
C GLY A 279 -27.93 -18.38 -17.22
N ASN A 280 -27.25 -19.07 -18.14
CA ASN A 280 -26.22 -20.04 -17.75
C ASN A 280 -24.94 -19.34 -17.24
N ARG A 281 -24.54 -19.63 -15.99
CA ARG A 281 -23.42 -19.01 -15.28
C ARG A 281 -22.54 -20.03 -14.57
N LYS A 282 -21.29 -19.61 -14.29
CA LYS A 282 -20.31 -20.37 -13.51
C LYS A 282 -20.17 -19.76 -12.13
N PHE A 283 -20.07 -20.60 -11.11
CA PHE A 283 -19.92 -20.23 -9.70
C PHE A 283 -19.20 -21.36 -8.95
N GLN A 284 -18.65 -21.06 -7.78
CA GLN A 284 -17.95 -22.02 -6.92
C GLN A 284 -18.93 -22.86 -6.11
N THR A 285 -18.67 -24.15 -5.99
CA THR A 285 -19.44 -25.09 -5.17
C THR A 285 -18.49 -26.01 -4.40
N THR A 286 -19.02 -26.78 -3.45
CA THR A 286 -18.22 -27.70 -2.63
C THR A 286 -18.78 -29.12 -2.72
N LEU A 287 -17.91 -30.07 -3.07
CA LEU A 287 -18.23 -31.49 -3.12
C LEU A 287 -18.43 -32.06 -1.70
N ASP A 288 -19.66 -32.44 -1.39
CA ASP A 288 -19.95 -33.39 -0.31
C ASP A 288 -19.58 -34.80 -0.80
N ALA A 289 -18.34 -35.22 -0.52
CA ALA A 289 -17.84 -36.53 -0.92
C ALA A 289 -18.48 -37.70 -0.14
N VAL A 290 -19.25 -37.45 0.92
CA VAL A 290 -20.00 -38.51 1.64
C VAL A 290 -21.24 -38.91 0.83
N ASN A 291 -21.91 -37.91 0.25
CA ASN A 291 -23.14 -38.12 -0.53
C ASN A 291 -22.92 -38.08 -2.06
N ASN A 292 -21.71 -37.72 -2.52
CA ASN A 292 -21.35 -37.49 -3.93
C ASN A 292 -22.28 -36.46 -4.61
N ARG A 293 -22.38 -35.28 -4.00
CA ARG A 293 -23.21 -34.15 -4.45
C ARG A 293 -22.51 -32.83 -4.21
N TYR A 294 -22.86 -31.79 -4.97
CA TYR A 294 -22.24 -30.47 -4.86
C TYR A 294 -23.18 -29.52 -4.12
N SER A 295 -22.67 -28.78 -3.15
CA SER A 295 -23.43 -27.79 -2.39
C SER A 295 -23.14 -26.37 -2.85
N LEU A 296 -24.12 -25.46 -2.75
CA LEU A 296 -23.95 -24.02 -2.97
C LEU A 296 -23.17 -23.35 -1.82
N PHE A 297 -21.93 -23.81 -1.65
CA PHE A 297 -20.92 -23.31 -0.74
C PHE A 297 -19.58 -23.30 -1.48
N GLY A 298 -18.86 -22.18 -1.49
CA GLY A 298 -17.62 -22.05 -2.24
C GLY A 298 -16.68 -21.02 -1.66
N THR A 299 -15.43 -21.01 -2.15
CA THR A 299 -14.39 -20.07 -1.69
C THR A 299 -13.94 -19.18 -2.83
N ILE A 300 -14.08 -17.86 -2.66
CA ILE A 300 -13.91 -16.87 -3.71
C ILE A 300 -12.58 -16.14 -3.52
N PRO A 301 -11.57 -16.38 -4.38
CA PRO A 301 -10.30 -15.66 -4.31
C PRO A 301 -10.44 -14.25 -4.87
N VAL A 302 -9.96 -13.27 -4.12
CA VAL A 302 -9.84 -11.86 -4.53
C VAL A 302 -8.43 -11.35 -4.22
N LEU A 303 -7.98 -10.33 -4.95
CA LEU A 303 -6.73 -9.63 -4.64
C LEU A 303 -7.05 -8.34 -3.87
N VAL A 304 -6.47 -8.18 -2.69
CA VAL A 304 -6.62 -7.00 -1.82
C VAL A 304 -5.23 -6.53 -1.40
N ASN A 305 -4.87 -5.30 -1.73
CA ASN A 305 -3.52 -4.73 -1.59
C ASN A 305 -2.43 -5.58 -2.27
N GLY A 306 -2.77 -6.27 -3.37
CA GLY A 306 -1.87 -7.21 -4.05
C GLY A 306 -1.71 -8.58 -3.37
N LEU A 307 -2.34 -8.79 -2.20
CA LEU A 307 -2.34 -10.07 -1.49
C LEU A 307 -3.59 -10.88 -1.86
N PRO A 308 -3.48 -12.22 -2.02
CA PRO A 308 -4.64 -13.08 -2.20
C PRO A 308 -5.40 -13.22 -0.88
N VAL A 309 -6.70 -12.95 -0.91
CA VAL A 309 -7.63 -13.21 0.19
C VAL A 309 -8.74 -14.14 -0.33
N VAL A 310 -9.17 -15.08 0.51
CA VAL A 310 -10.20 -16.05 0.19
C VAL A 310 -11.42 -15.76 1.04
N ILE A 311 -12.57 -15.56 0.40
CA ILE A 311 -13.84 -15.23 1.07
C ILE A 311 -14.82 -16.39 0.85
N GLU A 312 -15.40 -16.91 1.92
CA GLU A 312 -16.44 -17.93 1.81
C GLU A 312 -17.77 -17.33 1.33
N ASN A 313 -18.47 -18.04 0.44
CA ASN A 313 -19.82 -17.74 -0.01
C ASN A 313 -20.73 -18.96 0.23
N GLU A 314 -21.88 -18.79 0.86
CA GLU A 314 -22.85 -19.87 1.11
C GLU A 314 -24.29 -19.44 0.80
N THR A 315 -25.04 -20.27 0.08
CA THR A 315 -26.48 -20.08 -0.14
C THR A 315 -27.28 -21.20 0.51
N ARG A 316 -28.32 -20.84 1.25
CA ARG A 316 -29.22 -21.74 1.97
C ARG A 316 -30.68 -21.42 1.68
N SER A 317 -31.51 -22.44 1.65
CA SER A 317 -32.96 -22.33 1.50
C SER A 317 -33.66 -22.19 2.86
N TYR A 318 -34.78 -21.46 2.90
CA TYR A 318 -35.79 -21.49 3.97
C TYR A 318 -37.02 -22.37 3.62
N ASN A 319 -37.07 -22.95 2.42
CA ASN A 319 -38.15 -23.82 1.90
C ASN A 319 -39.56 -23.22 2.07
N GLY A 320 -39.69 -21.89 1.99
CA GLY A 320 -40.95 -21.15 2.18
C GLY A 320 -41.39 -20.97 3.64
N VAL A 321 -40.63 -21.46 4.62
CA VAL A 321 -41.07 -21.50 6.03
C VAL A 321 -40.91 -20.16 6.76
N GLY A 322 -39.97 -19.31 6.31
CA GLY A 322 -39.66 -18.03 6.94
C GLY A 322 -39.16 -18.17 8.39
N GLY A 323 -39.27 -17.09 9.18
CA GLY A 323 -38.79 -17.06 10.58
C GLY A 323 -37.51 -16.24 10.73
N ALA A 324 -36.71 -16.47 11.77
CA ALA A 324 -35.46 -15.73 11.97
C ALA A 324 -34.36 -16.22 11.00
N PRO A 325 -33.85 -15.39 10.07
CA PRO A 325 -32.83 -15.78 9.10
C PRO A 325 -31.45 -15.91 9.76
N ILE A 326 -31.20 -17.01 10.47
CA ILE A 326 -29.92 -17.32 11.10
C ILE A 326 -29.52 -18.80 10.94
N GLY A 327 -28.24 -19.05 10.66
CA GLY A 327 -27.69 -20.36 10.34
C GLY A 327 -27.27 -21.15 11.58
N VAL A 328 -28.24 -21.53 12.43
CA VAL A 328 -27.98 -22.25 13.68
C VAL A 328 -28.77 -23.56 13.77
N PRO A 329 -28.28 -24.58 14.51
CA PRO A 329 -28.97 -25.87 14.61
C PRO A 329 -30.42 -25.74 15.11
N ASN A 330 -31.33 -26.53 14.54
CA ASN A 330 -32.75 -26.54 14.91
C ASN A 330 -33.49 -25.21 14.67
N ILE A 331 -32.93 -24.28 13.88
CA ILE A 331 -33.63 -23.18 13.22
C ILE A 331 -33.57 -23.44 11.70
N PRO A 332 -34.69 -23.36 10.95
CA PRO A 332 -34.77 -23.93 9.61
C PRO A 332 -33.98 -23.13 8.57
N SER A 333 -32.77 -23.58 8.25
CA SER A 333 -32.07 -23.23 7.02
C SER A 333 -31.41 -24.48 6.44
N TYR A 334 -31.53 -24.69 5.14
CA TYR A 334 -31.16 -25.93 4.46
C TYR A 334 -30.05 -25.65 3.45
N SER A 335 -28.97 -26.44 3.47
CA SER A 335 -27.99 -26.44 2.38
C SER A 335 -28.65 -26.98 1.11
N ILE A 336 -28.35 -26.35 -0.03
CA ILE A 336 -28.91 -26.69 -1.34
C ILE A 336 -27.85 -27.53 -2.07
N TYR A 337 -28.27 -28.66 -2.64
CA TYR A 337 -27.38 -29.69 -3.20
C TYR A 337 -27.83 -30.10 -4.60
N ASP A 338 -26.85 -30.25 -5.49
CA ASP A 338 -26.99 -30.83 -6.82
C ASP A 338 -27.21 -32.35 -6.71
N GLY A 339 -28.36 -32.83 -7.19
CA GLY A 339 -28.81 -34.21 -7.12
C GLY A 339 -29.67 -34.55 -5.89
N ASP A 340 -30.55 -33.65 -5.42
CA ASP A 340 -31.47 -33.91 -4.27
C ASP A 340 -32.96 -33.99 -4.65
N ALA A 341 -33.25 -34.72 -5.72
CA ALA A 341 -34.60 -34.97 -6.23
C ALA A 341 -35.43 -36.00 -5.42
N PRO A 342 -36.60 -35.64 -4.86
CA PRO A 342 -37.56 -36.63 -4.34
C PRO A 342 -38.32 -37.33 -5.48
N SER A 343 -38.89 -38.50 -5.17
CA SER A 343 -39.58 -39.34 -6.16
C SER A 343 -40.79 -38.66 -6.81
N GLY A 344 -40.73 -38.43 -8.13
CA GLY A 344 -41.84 -37.90 -8.93
C GLY A 344 -41.50 -36.82 -9.96
N GLN A 345 -40.24 -36.42 -10.09
CA GLN A 345 -39.79 -35.47 -11.12
C GLN A 345 -39.84 -36.05 -12.56
N LEU A 346 -39.78 -35.16 -13.56
CA LEU A 346 -39.83 -35.50 -15.00
C LEU A 346 -38.47 -36.00 -15.55
N LYS A 347 -37.38 -35.68 -14.88
CA LYS A 347 -36.01 -36.19 -15.06
C LYS A 347 -35.43 -36.51 -13.69
N VAL A 348 -34.29 -37.21 -13.66
CA VAL A 348 -33.51 -37.42 -12.44
C VAL A 348 -32.41 -36.35 -12.43
N GLU A 349 -32.37 -35.56 -11.37
CA GLU A 349 -31.29 -34.64 -11.05
C GLU A 349 -29.99 -35.41 -10.80
N ILE A 350 -28.88 -35.01 -11.44
CA ILE A 350 -27.59 -35.71 -11.37
C ILE A 350 -26.59 -34.79 -10.69
N GLY A 351 -26.03 -35.20 -9.56
CA GLY A 351 -24.97 -34.47 -8.86
C GLY A 351 -23.63 -34.46 -9.62
N ASP A 352 -23.55 -33.79 -10.76
CA ASP A 352 -22.36 -33.68 -11.63
C ASP A 352 -21.74 -32.27 -11.67
N ASN A 353 -22.29 -31.35 -10.87
CA ASN A 353 -21.99 -29.92 -10.75
C ASN A 353 -22.45 -29.03 -11.91
N ASN A 354 -23.35 -29.54 -12.77
CA ASN A 354 -23.89 -28.83 -13.92
C ASN A 354 -25.43 -28.72 -13.83
N TRP A 355 -25.89 -27.74 -13.05
CA TRP A 355 -27.28 -27.45 -12.72
C TRP A 355 -28.08 -26.93 -13.94
N THR A 356 -28.48 -27.79 -14.89
CA THR A 356 -29.24 -27.31 -16.05
C THR A 356 -30.70 -27.03 -15.72
N ALA A 357 -31.36 -26.18 -16.52
CA ALA A 357 -32.80 -25.92 -16.42
C ALA A 357 -33.70 -27.15 -16.71
N ASP A 358 -33.12 -28.31 -16.99
CA ASP A 358 -33.81 -29.62 -17.07
C ASP A 358 -33.63 -30.48 -15.81
N GLU A 359 -32.69 -30.13 -14.92
CA GLU A 359 -32.43 -30.76 -13.63
C GLU A 359 -33.05 -29.99 -12.44
N HIS A 360 -33.36 -28.70 -12.60
CA HIS A 360 -34.11 -27.94 -11.59
C HIS A 360 -35.38 -28.70 -11.17
N TRP A 361 -35.77 -28.59 -9.90
CA TRP A 361 -36.92 -29.33 -9.35
C TRP A 361 -38.22 -29.15 -10.17
N ARG A 362 -38.41 -28.00 -10.85
CA ARG A 362 -39.56 -27.70 -11.70
C ARG A 362 -39.20 -27.14 -13.09
N SER A 363 -40.22 -27.06 -13.94
CA SER A 363 -40.15 -26.67 -15.35
C SER A 363 -39.40 -25.37 -15.63
N ARG A 364 -38.59 -25.37 -16.70
CA ARG A 364 -37.91 -24.21 -17.30
C ARG A 364 -38.74 -22.92 -17.21
N PHE A 365 -38.17 -21.88 -16.58
CA PHE A 365 -38.77 -20.54 -16.42
C PHE A 365 -39.40 -19.99 -17.72
N THR A 366 -38.71 -20.17 -18.85
CA THR A 366 -39.15 -19.77 -20.20
C THR A 366 -40.43 -20.42 -20.72
N THR A 367 -41.03 -21.35 -19.96
CA THR A 367 -42.29 -22.04 -20.30
C THR A 367 -43.38 -21.92 -19.23
N LEU A 368 -43.11 -21.19 -18.14
CA LEU A 368 -44.07 -21.01 -17.05
C LEU A 368 -45.31 -20.23 -17.51
N LYS A 369 -46.45 -20.59 -16.95
CA LYS A 369 -47.71 -19.84 -17.07
C LYS A 369 -48.21 -19.58 -15.67
N TYR A 370 -48.16 -18.32 -15.26
CA TYR A 370 -48.58 -17.91 -13.93
C TYR A 370 -50.11 -18.03 -13.73
N PRO A 371 -50.58 -18.33 -12.51
CA PRO A 371 -49.79 -18.64 -11.31
C PRO A 371 -49.12 -20.03 -11.39
N VAL A 372 -47.96 -20.17 -10.77
CA VAL A 372 -47.22 -21.42 -10.61
C VAL A 372 -47.36 -21.92 -9.18
N ASP A 373 -47.47 -23.23 -9.01
CA ASP A 373 -47.46 -23.81 -7.67
C ASP A 373 -46.02 -23.76 -7.11
N ASN A 374 -45.77 -23.00 -6.04
CA ASN A 374 -44.62 -23.19 -5.13
C ASN A 374 -43.21 -23.05 -5.78
N GLU A 375 -42.68 -21.83 -5.91
CA GLU A 375 -41.27 -21.54 -6.28
C GLU A 375 -40.24 -21.95 -5.20
N THR A 376 -40.68 -22.26 -3.97
CA THR A 376 -39.84 -22.51 -2.76
C THR A 376 -38.90 -23.74 -2.81
N LYS A 377 -38.75 -24.30 -4.01
CA LYS A 377 -38.03 -25.53 -4.37
C LYS A 377 -37.27 -25.37 -5.70
N ASN A 378 -37.30 -24.19 -6.32
CA ASN A 378 -36.75 -23.97 -7.65
C ASN A 378 -35.33 -23.41 -7.54
N ASP A 379 -34.37 -24.18 -8.02
CA ASP A 379 -32.95 -23.96 -7.76
C ASP A 379 -32.45 -22.67 -8.42
N ASP A 380 -33.08 -22.20 -9.50
CA ASP A 380 -32.71 -20.97 -10.21
C ASP A 380 -32.61 -19.72 -9.31
N ILE A 381 -33.48 -19.58 -8.30
CA ILE A 381 -33.43 -18.52 -7.27
C ILE A 381 -32.14 -18.63 -6.45
N ALA A 382 -31.78 -19.86 -6.05
CA ALA A 382 -30.58 -20.14 -5.30
C ALA A 382 -29.30 -19.91 -6.13
N LEU A 383 -29.34 -20.26 -7.42
CA LEU A 383 -28.22 -20.04 -8.35
C LEU A 383 -28.00 -18.55 -8.60
N ASP A 384 -29.05 -17.76 -8.83
CA ASP A 384 -28.97 -16.30 -8.95
C ASP A 384 -28.36 -15.68 -7.68
N ALA A 385 -28.88 -15.99 -6.49
CA ALA A 385 -28.36 -15.46 -5.23
C ALA A 385 -26.91 -15.88 -4.96
N HIS A 386 -26.54 -17.13 -5.28
CA HIS A 386 -25.17 -17.62 -5.07
C HIS A 386 -24.18 -16.95 -6.01
N TRP A 387 -24.52 -16.84 -7.30
CA TRP A 387 -23.69 -16.17 -8.31
C TRP A 387 -23.63 -14.66 -8.08
N GLY A 388 -24.75 -14.02 -7.73
CA GLY A 388 -24.84 -12.59 -7.42
C GLY A 388 -23.94 -12.19 -6.25
N ALA A 389 -23.99 -12.92 -5.15
CA ALA A 389 -23.06 -12.75 -4.03
C ALA A 389 -21.58 -12.93 -4.45
N GLU A 390 -21.31 -13.86 -5.37
CA GLU A 390 -19.98 -14.09 -5.92
C GLU A 390 -19.44 -12.90 -6.74
N ILE A 391 -20.32 -12.30 -7.57
CA ILE A 391 -20.00 -11.10 -8.35
C ILE A 391 -19.77 -9.91 -7.43
N VAL A 392 -20.64 -9.73 -6.44
CA VAL A 392 -20.50 -8.71 -5.39
C VAL A 392 -19.14 -8.81 -4.68
N ILE A 393 -18.72 -10.00 -4.25
CA ILE A 393 -17.41 -10.23 -3.63
C ILE A 393 -16.28 -9.80 -4.58
N LYS A 394 -16.35 -10.22 -5.85
CA LYS A 394 -15.34 -9.89 -6.88
C LYS A 394 -15.29 -8.38 -7.18
N TYR A 395 -16.43 -7.71 -7.25
CA TYR A 395 -16.55 -6.26 -7.45
C TYR A 395 -15.86 -5.48 -6.33
N TRP A 396 -16.20 -5.77 -5.06
CA TRP A 396 -15.60 -5.09 -3.91
C TRP A 396 -14.09 -5.31 -3.81
N GLY A 397 -13.61 -6.52 -4.13
CA GLY A 397 -12.18 -6.81 -4.24
C GLY A 397 -11.50 -6.04 -5.37
N ALA A 398 -11.96 -6.19 -6.61
CA ALA A 398 -11.28 -5.66 -7.80
C ALA A 398 -11.35 -4.12 -7.92
N ILE A 399 -12.52 -3.55 -7.66
CA ILE A 399 -12.77 -2.12 -7.84
C ILE A 399 -12.30 -1.33 -6.63
N HIS A 400 -12.78 -1.70 -5.43
CA HIS A 400 -12.57 -0.93 -4.20
C HIS A 400 -11.44 -1.44 -3.31
N ASN A 401 -10.83 -2.57 -3.65
CA ASN A 401 -9.75 -3.18 -2.87
C ASN A 401 -10.21 -3.49 -1.42
N ARG A 402 -11.43 -4.04 -1.30
CA ARG A 402 -12.10 -4.34 -0.03
C ARG A 402 -12.32 -5.84 0.12
N SER A 403 -11.97 -6.39 1.29
CA SER A 403 -12.14 -7.82 1.58
C SER A 403 -13.51 -8.12 2.21
N SER A 404 -14.50 -8.47 1.38
CA SER A 404 -15.91 -8.64 1.80
C SER A 404 -16.55 -7.34 2.32
N TYR A 405 -17.80 -7.41 2.78
CA TYR A 405 -18.59 -6.24 3.18
C TYR A 405 -17.98 -5.47 4.37
N ASP A 406 -17.28 -6.15 5.28
CA ASP A 406 -16.68 -5.59 6.50
C ASP A 406 -15.17 -5.29 6.39
N ASN A 407 -14.57 -5.54 5.22
CA ASN A 407 -13.12 -5.46 4.97
C ASN A 407 -12.26 -6.46 5.78
N ARG A 408 -12.83 -7.55 6.30
CA ARG A 408 -12.14 -8.57 7.11
C ARG A 408 -12.18 -9.97 6.51
N GLY A 409 -12.67 -10.10 5.27
CA GLY A 409 -12.84 -11.39 4.60
C GLY A 409 -14.00 -12.22 5.13
N THR A 410 -14.92 -11.61 5.89
CA THR A 410 -16.03 -12.34 6.52
C THR A 410 -16.92 -13.00 5.48
N LYS A 411 -17.28 -14.26 5.76
CA LYS A 411 -18.18 -15.09 4.95
C LYS A 411 -19.46 -14.34 4.56
N VAL A 412 -19.81 -14.42 3.27
CA VAL A 412 -21.12 -13.98 2.78
C VAL A 412 -22.11 -15.14 2.85
N ILE A 413 -23.27 -14.90 3.47
CA ILE A 413 -24.35 -15.88 3.59
C ILE A 413 -25.60 -15.32 2.92
N ASN A 414 -26.23 -16.17 2.12
CA ASN A 414 -27.46 -15.88 1.37
C ASN A 414 -28.57 -16.83 1.83
N TYR A 415 -29.76 -16.29 2.09
CA TYR A 415 -30.96 -17.06 2.37
C TYR A 415 -32.00 -16.85 1.29
N VAL A 416 -32.42 -17.92 0.60
CA VAL A 416 -33.46 -17.89 -0.45
C VAL A 416 -34.70 -18.66 0.00
N HIS A 417 -35.79 -18.59 -0.76
CA HIS A 417 -37.08 -19.21 -0.40
C HIS A 417 -37.58 -18.76 0.98
N TYR A 418 -37.40 -17.48 1.28
CA TYR A 418 -37.76 -16.90 2.56
C TYR A 418 -39.26 -16.54 2.61
N GLY A 419 -40.06 -17.39 3.27
CA GLY A 419 -41.51 -17.17 3.47
C GLY A 419 -42.38 -17.56 2.28
N ASP A 420 -43.71 -17.46 2.45
CA ASP A 420 -44.70 -17.69 1.38
C ASP A 420 -44.85 -16.45 0.51
N ALA A 421 -44.62 -16.58 -0.80
CA ALA A 421 -44.91 -15.55 -1.81
C ALA A 421 -44.39 -14.15 -1.42
N TYR A 422 -43.16 -14.08 -0.95
CA TYR A 422 -42.65 -12.97 -0.14
C TYR A 422 -42.03 -11.84 -0.97
N ASP A 423 -42.68 -10.68 -1.00
CA ASP A 423 -42.25 -9.46 -1.70
C ASP A 423 -41.20 -8.65 -0.92
N ASN A 424 -40.05 -9.23 -0.57
CA ASN A 424 -38.91 -8.41 -0.13
C ASN A 424 -37.54 -9.13 -0.20
N ALA A 425 -36.49 -8.33 -0.19
CA ALA A 425 -35.13 -8.74 0.19
C ALA A 425 -34.71 -7.92 1.42
N PHE A 426 -33.66 -8.35 2.13
CA PHE A 426 -33.05 -7.55 3.21
C PHE A 426 -31.69 -8.10 3.68
N TRP A 427 -30.78 -7.18 4.00
CA TRP A 427 -29.64 -7.39 4.88
C TRP A 427 -30.07 -7.47 6.34
N ASN A 428 -29.63 -8.50 7.06
CA ASN A 428 -30.00 -8.71 8.47
C ASN A 428 -28.91 -8.35 9.49
N GLY A 429 -27.83 -7.71 9.05
CA GLY A 429 -26.61 -7.46 9.82
C GLY A 429 -25.52 -8.52 9.67
N THR A 430 -25.83 -9.68 9.06
CA THR A 430 -24.93 -10.83 8.92
C THR A 430 -25.11 -11.64 7.63
N ALA A 431 -26.24 -11.52 6.95
CA ALA A 431 -26.59 -12.27 5.74
C ALA A 431 -27.60 -11.48 4.90
N MET A 432 -27.59 -11.72 3.59
CA MET A 432 -28.62 -11.27 2.65
C MET A 432 -29.75 -12.30 2.62
N THR A 433 -31.00 -11.85 2.60
CA THR A 433 -32.19 -12.71 2.64
C THR A 433 -33.15 -12.30 1.53
N TYR A 434 -33.63 -13.26 0.73
CA TYR A 434 -34.38 -13.03 -0.50
C TYR A 434 -35.70 -13.82 -0.50
N GLY A 435 -36.77 -13.13 -0.87
CA GLY A 435 -38.07 -13.73 -1.16
C GLY A 435 -38.21 -14.26 -2.57
N ASP A 436 -39.17 -15.17 -2.74
CA ASP A 436 -39.55 -15.68 -4.06
C ASP A 436 -40.57 -14.77 -4.77
N GLY A 437 -40.96 -13.63 -4.17
CA GLY A 437 -41.95 -12.68 -4.72
C GLY A 437 -43.40 -13.20 -4.73
N SER A 438 -44.39 -12.32 -4.88
CA SER A 438 -45.82 -12.70 -4.89
C SER A 438 -46.43 -12.93 -6.27
N TYR A 439 -45.78 -12.49 -7.35
CA TYR A 439 -46.33 -12.61 -8.72
C TYR A 439 -46.49 -14.08 -9.17
N GLN A 440 -45.69 -14.97 -8.59
CA GLN A 440 -45.79 -16.41 -8.79
C GLN A 440 -47.18 -17.01 -8.45
N GLY A 441 -47.96 -16.35 -7.57
CA GLY A 441 -49.15 -16.92 -6.96
C GLY A 441 -48.93 -17.38 -5.51
N GLY A 442 -49.91 -18.09 -4.94
CA GLY A 442 -49.99 -18.38 -3.51
C GLY A 442 -51.27 -17.77 -2.92
N THR A 443 -51.22 -17.24 -1.70
CA THR A 443 -52.38 -16.56 -1.10
C THR A 443 -52.74 -15.22 -1.77
N LYS A 444 -51.88 -14.70 -2.68
CA LYS A 444 -52.01 -13.40 -3.35
C LYS A 444 -51.78 -13.50 -4.88
N PRO A 445 -52.75 -13.97 -5.68
CA PRO A 445 -52.59 -14.19 -7.14
C PRO A 445 -52.50 -12.92 -8.02
N ASN A 446 -52.40 -11.72 -7.41
CA ASN A 446 -52.21 -10.44 -8.10
C ASN A 446 -50.93 -9.76 -7.56
N GLY A 447 -49.84 -10.53 -7.48
CA GLY A 447 -48.58 -10.08 -6.90
C GLY A 447 -47.87 -8.98 -7.70
N SER A 448 -46.83 -8.41 -7.10
CA SER A 448 -46.07 -7.29 -7.71
C SER A 448 -44.65 -7.65 -8.12
N PHE A 449 -44.03 -8.67 -7.53
CA PHE A 449 -42.63 -9.02 -7.80
C PHE A 449 -42.43 -10.50 -8.10
N GLY A 450 -41.47 -10.80 -8.97
CA GLY A 450 -40.84 -12.11 -9.07
C GLY A 450 -39.80 -12.33 -7.96
N PRO A 451 -39.02 -13.43 -8.02
CA PRO A 451 -37.96 -13.71 -7.05
C PRO A 451 -36.93 -12.58 -6.95
N LEU A 452 -36.69 -12.10 -5.73
CA LEU A 452 -35.91 -10.87 -5.50
C LEU A 452 -34.41 -11.15 -5.46
N THR A 453 -33.89 -11.83 -6.48
CA THR A 453 -32.49 -12.27 -6.60
C THR A 453 -31.79 -11.72 -7.85
N SER A 454 -32.29 -10.63 -8.42
CA SER A 454 -31.60 -9.89 -9.49
C SER A 454 -30.27 -9.29 -8.99
N MET A 455 -29.40 -8.94 -9.94
CA MET A 455 -28.02 -8.53 -9.63
C MET A 455 -27.96 -7.23 -8.86
N ASP A 456 -28.79 -6.27 -9.26
CA ASP A 456 -29.00 -5.00 -8.57
C ASP A 456 -29.47 -5.21 -7.11
N VAL A 457 -30.43 -6.10 -6.84
CA VAL A 457 -30.89 -6.41 -5.47
C VAL A 457 -29.75 -7.03 -4.65
N CYS A 458 -28.96 -7.95 -5.22
CA CYS A 458 -27.76 -8.47 -4.55
C CYS A 458 -26.74 -7.35 -4.22
N GLY A 459 -26.57 -6.38 -5.13
CA GLY A 459 -25.72 -5.20 -4.94
C GLY A 459 -26.28 -4.17 -3.95
N HIS A 460 -27.60 -4.06 -3.84
CA HIS A 460 -28.30 -3.21 -2.88
C HIS A 460 -28.16 -3.76 -1.46
N GLU A 461 -28.47 -5.05 -1.24
CA GLU A 461 -28.44 -5.63 0.10
C GLU A 461 -27.04 -5.66 0.72
N ILE A 462 -26.02 -6.00 -0.07
CA ILE A 462 -24.64 -5.90 0.41
C ILE A 462 -24.21 -4.45 0.68
N GLY A 463 -24.83 -3.48 0.00
CA GLY A 463 -24.61 -2.04 0.21
C GLY A 463 -24.92 -1.62 1.65
N HIS A 464 -26.03 -2.11 2.23
CA HIS A 464 -26.32 -1.93 3.65
C HIS A 464 -25.28 -2.60 4.55
N GLY A 465 -24.73 -3.75 4.15
CA GLY A 465 -23.65 -4.45 4.85
C GLY A 465 -22.34 -3.66 4.86
N VAL A 466 -21.99 -3.04 3.73
CA VAL A 466 -20.83 -2.14 3.61
C VAL A 466 -21.05 -0.89 4.43
N CYS A 467 -22.18 -0.20 4.27
CA CYS A 467 -22.57 1.01 5.00
C CYS A 467 -22.46 0.81 6.53
N SER A 468 -22.95 -0.33 7.05
CA SER A 468 -22.84 -0.69 8.47
C SER A 468 -21.40 -0.83 8.99
N ASN A 469 -20.43 -1.02 8.09
CA ASN A 469 -19.00 -1.18 8.39
C ASN A 469 -18.13 -0.01 7.89
N THR A 470 -18.74 1.05 7.37
CA THR A 470 -18.07 2.28 6.90
C THR A 470 -18.62 3.48 7.68
N SER A 471 -19.63 4.16 7.13
CA SER A 471 -20.28 5.36 7.65
C SER A 471 -21.19 5.09 8.85
N ASP A 472 -21.81 3.91 8.89
CA ASP A 472 -22.83 3.48 9.87
C ASP A 472 -24.00 4.48 9.92
N LEU A 473 -24.51 4.86 8.73
CA LEU A 473 -25.59 5.83 8.61
C LEU A 473 -26.86 5.36 9.32
N VAL A 474 -27.26 6.10 10.35
CA VAL A 474 -28.48 5.86 11.14
C VAL A 474 -29.66 5.85 10.19
N TYR A 475 -30.48 4.80 10.27
CA TYR A 475 -31.55 4.56 9.31
C TYR A 475 -32.81 5.39 9.58
N ALA A 476 -32.65 6.71 9.49
CA ALA A 476 -33.71 7.71 9.60
C ALA A 476 -33.28 9.02 8.93
N ARG A 477 -34.25 9.86 8.53
CA ARG A 477 -34.00 11.21 7.99
C ARG A 477 -33.03 11.16 6.79
N GLU A 478 -32.19 12.19 6.61
CA GLU A 478 -31.21 12.25 5.51
C GLU A 478 -30.14 11.15 5.56
N SER A 479 -29.70 10.71 6.74
CA SER A 479 -28.71 9.63 6.85
C SER A 479 -29.30 8.30 6.38
N GLY A 480 -30.56 8.01 6.71
CA GLY A 480 -31.27 6.84 6.19
C GLY A 480 -31.51 6.94 4.68
N ALA A 481 -31.87 8.12 4.17
CA ALA A 481 -32.02 8.35 2.73
C ALA A 481 -30.72 8.18 1.94
N MET A 482 -29.58 8.55 2.54
CA MET A 482 -28.27 8.23 1.98
C MET A 482 -27.94 6.74 2.10
N ASN A 483 -28.33 6.06 3.18
CA ASN A 483 -28.13 4.61 3.34
C ASN A 483 -28.80 3.83 2.19
N GLU A 484 -30.08 4.13 1.90
CA GLU A 484 -30.80 3.63 0.71
C GLU A 484 -30.10 4.01 -0.60
N GLY A 485 -29.75 5.29 -0.78
CA GLY A 485 -29.15 5.75 -2.03
C GLY A 485 -27.75 5.20 -2.29
N PHE A 486 -26.96 4.90 -1.25
CA PHE A 486 -25.69 4.20 -1.42
C PHE A 486 -25.91 2.74 -1.86
N SER A 487 -26.90 2.05 -1.28
CA SER A 487 -27.27 0.70 -1.73
C SER A 487 -27.71 0.70 -3.21
N ASP A 488 -28.52 1.66 -3.65
CA ASP A 488 -28.89 1.82 -5.07
C ASP A 488 -27.69 2.14 -5.97
N ILE A 489 -26.74 2.97 -5.50
CA ILE A 489 -25.49 3.25 -6.21
C ILE A 489 -24.62 2.00 -6.36
N TRP A 490 -24.54 1.16 -5.33
CA TRP A 490 -23.78 -0.08 -5.37
C TRP A 490 -24.45 -1.14 -6.24
N ALA A 491 -25.79 -1.22 -6.25
CA ALA A 491 -26.58 -1.98 -7.22
C ALA A 491 -26.21 -1.61 -8.67
N ALA A 492 -26.40 -0.34 -9.05
CA ALA A 492 -26.07 0.18 -10.37
C ALA A 492 -24.61 -0.08 -10.80
N SER A 493 -23.67 0.08 -9.86
CA SER A 493 -22.25 -0.09 -10.12
C SER A 493 -21.85 -1.56 -10.30
N VAL A 494 -22.48 -2.47 -9.55
CA VAL A 494 -22.31 -3.93 -9.71
C VAL A 494 -22.90 -4.39 -11.04
N GLU A 495 -24.08 -3.92 -11.45
CA GLU A 495 -24.63 -4.25 -12.77
C GLU A 495 -23.75 -3.75 -13.92
N ASN A 496 -23.29 -2.50 -13.85
CA ASN A 496 -22.33 -1.96 -14.81
C ASN A 496 -21.03 -2.80 -14.83
N TYR A 497 -20.54 -3.26 -13.67
CA TYR A 497 -19.39 -4.17 -13.61
C TYR A 497 -19.67 -5.51 -14.33
N VAL A 498 -20.86 -6.10 -14.19
CA VAL A 498 -21.25 -7.29 -14.96
C VAL A 498 -21.28 -6.99 -16.46
N LEU A 499 -21.95 -5.92 -16.88
CA LEU A 499 -22.08 -5.53 -18.29
C LEU A 499 -20.73 -5.21 -18.95
N THR A 500 -19.77 -4.66 -18.20
CA THR A 500 -18.47 -4.25 -18.74
C THR A 500 -17.37 -5.31 -18.63
N THR A 501 -17.46 -6.25 -17.67
CA THR A 501 -16.38 -7.23 -17.41
C THR A 501 -16.79 -8.70 -17.55
N ILE A 502 -18.08 -9.03 -17.56
CA ILE A 502 -18.57 -10.41 -17.55
C ILE A 502 -19.42 -10.73 -18.79
N ASP A 503 -20.55 -10.05 -18.97
CA ASP A 503 -21.47 -10.29 -20.08
C ASP A 503 -22.31 -9.05 -20.42
N SER A 504 -21.92 -8.35 -21.49
CA SER A 504 -22.61 -7.16 -22.00
C SER A 504 -23.94 -7.45 -22.72
N SER A 505 -24.33 -8.72 -22.87
CA SER A 505 -25.59 -9.12 -23.50
C SER A 505 -26.75 -9.29 -22.51
N LEU A 506 -26.49 -9.16 -21.20
CA LEU A 506 -27.51 -9.21 -20.17
C LEU A 506 -28.46 -8.00 -20.25
N PRO A 507 -29.77 -8.20 -20.04
CA PRO A 507 -30.76 -7.14 -20.10
C PRO A 507 -30.83 -6.40 -18.75
N TYR A 508 -29.71 -5.81 -18.33
CA TYR A 508 -29.62 -4.99 -17.13
C TYR A 508 -29.75 -3.51 -17.52
N ASP A 509 -30.53 -2.74 -16.76
CA ASP A 509 -30.54 -1.28 -16.84
C ASP A 509 -30.04 -0.69 -15.51
N PRO A 510 -28.73 -0.36 -15.39
CA PRO A 510 -28.13 0.18 -14.16
C PRO A 510 -28.77 1.46 -13.59
N TRP A 511 -29.76 2.05 -14.27
CA TRP A 511 -30.50 3.22 -13.79
C TRP A 511 -31.94 2.90 -13.35
N GLY A 512 -32.38 1.65 -13.46
CA GLY A 512 -33.55 1.09 -12.77
C GLY A 512 -33.10 0.27 -11.56
N ILE A 513 -33.89 0.31 -10.47
CA ILE A 513 -33.69 -0.56 -9.30
C ILE A 513 -34.90 -1.48 -9.18
N GLY A 514 -34.63 -2.78 -9.21
CA GLY A 514 -35.54 -3.91 -9.25
C GLY A 514 -36.40 -3.96 -10.51
N GLU A 515 -35.87 -3.47 -11.62
CA GLU A 515 -36.54 -3.42 -12.92
C GLU A 515 -36.60 -4.80 -13.60
N GLN A 516 -35.73 -5.73 -13.20
CA GLN A 516 -35.80 -7.15 -13.58
C GLN A 516 -36.88 -7.96 -12.84
N ILE A 517 -37.27 -7.52 -11.64
CA ILE A 517 -38.16 -8.27 -10.73
C ILE A 517 -39.57 -7.68 -10.63
N ASP A 518 -39.80 -6.50 -11.20
CA ASP A 518 -41.06 -5.76 -11.11
C ASP A 518 -42.07 -6.20 -12.16
N GLU A 519 -42.99 -7.07 -11.75
CA GLU A 519 -43.98 -7.70 -12.62
C GLU A 519 -45.27 -6.86 -12.75
N ARG A 520 -45.30 -5.63 -12.18
CA ARG A 520 -46.47 -4.72 -12.26
C ARG A 520 -46.74 -4.19 -13.67
N ASP A 521 -45.84 -4.43 -14.61
CA ASP A 521 -46.00 -4.17 -16.05
C ASP A 521 -46.41 -5.41 -16.88
N GLY A 522 -46.42 -6.60 -16.26
CA GLY A 522 -46.68 -7.88 -16.92
C GLY A 522 -45.44 -8.62 -17.44
N GLY A 523 -44.25 -8.33 -16.90
CA GLY A 523 -42.99 -9.00 -17.24
C GLY A 523 -42.33 -8.40 -18.48
N LEU A 524 -42.38 -7.08 -18.62
CA LEU A 524 -41.68 -6.38 -19.70
C LEU A 524 -40.18 -6.37 -19.44
N ALA A 525 -39.39 -6.63 -20.48
CA ALA A 525 -37.94 -6.55 -20.37
C ALA A 525 -37.47 -5.13 -19.97
N PRO A 526 -36.40 -5.01 -19.17
CA PRO A 526 -35.73 -3.75 -18.87
C PRO A 526 -35.46 -2.90 -20.12
N GLY A 527 -35.60 -1.58 -19.99
CA GLY A 527 -35.47 -0.65 -21.12
C GLY A 527 -36.65 -0.66 -22.12
N ALA A 528 -37.82 -1.21 -21.76
CA ALA A 528 -39.04 -1.08 -22.55
C ALA A 528 -39.82 0.20 -22.18
N ALA A 529 -40.55 0.79 -23.14
CA ALA A 529 -41.29 2.03 -22.90
C ALA A 529 -42.45 1.91 -21.87
N GLY A 530 -42.81 0.68 -21.49
CA GLY A 530 -43.79 0.41 -20.44
C GLY A 530 -43.21 -0.26 -19.20
N SER A 531 -41.90 -0.56 -19.16
CA SER A 531 -41.33 -1.34 -18.05
C SER A 531 -41.33 -0.56 -16.75
N THR A 532 -41.47 -1.27 -15.63
CA THR A 532 -41.45 -0.73 -14.28
C THR A 532 -40.17 -1.06 -13.53
N ALA A 533 -39.94 -0.33 -12.45
CA ALA A 533 -38.86 -0.54 -11.48
C ALA A 533 -39.40 -0.09 -10.11
N LEU A 534 -38.75 -0.47 -9.01
CA LEU A 534 -39.03 0.10 -7.69
C LEU A 534 -38.61 1.57 -7.65
N ARG A 535 -37.41 1.89 -8.16
CA ARG A 535 -36.87 3.27 -8.25
C ARG A 535 -36.18 3.49 -9.60
N TRP A 536 -36.15 4.74 -10.06
CA TRP A 536 -35.38 5.17 -11.23
C TRP A 536 -34.32 6.17 -10.77
N MET A 537 -33.05 5.93 -11.09
CA MET A 537 -31.95 6.81 -10.68
C MET A 537 -31.78 8.01 -11.61
N ASP A 538 -32.07 7.84 -12.90
CA ASP A 538 -31.98 8.88 -13.92
C ASP A 538 -33.21 9.82 -13.92
N ASP A 539 -34.41 9.29 -13.64
CA ASP A 539 -35.66 10.05 -13.47
C ASP A 539 -36.50 9.60 -12.23
N PRO A 540 -36.06 9.94 -10.99
CA PRO A 540 -36.78 9.55 -9.77
C PRO A 540 -38.26 9.97 -9.73
N LYS A 541 -38.60 11.09 -10.39
CA LYS A 541 -39.96 11.63 -10.45
C LYS A 541 -40.95 10.69 -11.14
N ALA A 542 -40.49 9.76 -11.99
CA ALA A 542 -41.32 8.75 -12.63
C ALA A 542 -41.98 7.79 -11.61
N ASN A 543 -41.30 7.51 -10.49
CA ASN A 543 -41.80 6.69 -9.38
C ASN A 543 -42.24 7.52 -8.16
N THR A 544 -42.48 8.82 -8.35
CA THR A 544 -42.87 9.78 -7.30
C THR A 544 -41.83 10.07 -6.23
N ASP A 545 -40.54 9.93 -6.56
CA ASP A 545 -39.43 10.32 -5.68
C ASP A 545 -38.83 11.69 -6.08
N PRO A 546 -38.28 12.45 -5.12
CA PRO A 546 -37.55 13.68 -5.38
C PRO A 546 -36.22 13.43 -6.12
N ASP A 547 -36.00 14.17 -7.19
CA ASP A 547 -34.70 14.24 -7.90
C ASP A 547 -33.79 15.36 -7.38
N SER A 548 -34.30 16.18 -6.45
CA SER A 548 -33.64 17.38 -5.95
C SER A 548 -34.06 17.70 -4.51
N TYR A 549 -33.09 18.17 -3.71
CA TYR A 549 -33.25 18.45 -2.29
C TYR A 549 -34.32 19.52 -2.04
N GLY A 550 -35.35 19.19 -1.27
CA GLY A 550 -36.51 20.06 -1.03
C GLY A 550 -37.42 20.25 -2.24
N GLY A 551 -37.27 19.44 -3.29
CA GLY A 551 -38.03 19.51 -4.53
C GLY A 551 -39.42 18.87 -4.46
N LYS A 552 -39.97 18.55 -5.63
CA LYS A 552 -41.24 17.84 -5.79
C LYS A 552 -41.11 16.44 -5.18
N PHE A 553 -42.17 16.01 -4.47
CA PHE A 553 -42.22 14.75 -3.72
C PHE A 553 -41.28 14.62 -2.51
N TRP A 554 -40.48 15.65 -2.20
CA TRP A 554 -39.61 15.64 -1.01
C TRP A 554 -40.39 15.42 0.29
N SER A 555 -39.92 14.44 1.08
CA SER A 555 -40.44 14.14 2.42
C SER A 555 -39.62 14.88 3.48
N ASP A 556 -40.26 15.58 4.43
CA ASP A 556 -39.55 16.38 5.44
C ASP A 556 -38.72 15.50 6.41
N PRO A 557 -37.37 15.55 6.36
CA PRO A 557 -36.54 14.78 7.28
C PRO A 557 -36.58 15.34 8.72
N GLN A 558 -37.13 16.53 8.95
CA GLN A 558 -37.29 17.13 10.29
C GLN A 558 -38.62 16.77 10.99
N CYS A 559 -39.13 15.58 10.66
CA CYS A 559 -40.18 14.88 11.37
C CYS A 559 -39.97 14.86 12.90
N VAL A 560 -41.08 14.83 13.65
CA VAL A 560 -41.05 14.81 15.12
C VAL A 560 -40.50 13.49 15.67
N GLN A 561 -40.75 12.37 14.99
CA GLN A 561 -40.23 11.06 15.37
C GLN A 561 -40.09 10.19 14.10
N PRO A 562 -38.92 9.57 13.87
CA PRO A 562 -38.77 8.48 12.92
C PRO A 562 -39.61 7.26 13.33
N SER A 563 -40.37 6.72 12.38
CA SER A 563 -41.19 5.54 12.56
C SER A 563 -41.40 4.82 11.23
N LEU A 564 -41.85 3.58 11.31
CA LEU A 564 -42.13 2.78 10.12
C LEU A 564 -43.37 3.33 9.36
N ALA A 565 -44.29 4.01 10.05
CA ALA A 565 -45.48 4.63 9.47
C ALA A 565 -45.21 5.92 8.66
N ASN A 566 -44.01 6.50 8.77
CA ASN A 566 -43.57 7.66 7.97
C ASN A 566 -42.25 7.39 7.25
N ASP A 567 -41.98 6.13 6.91
CA ASP A 567 -40.78 5.70 6.17
C ASP A 567 -39.46 6.17 6.80
N GLN A 568 -39.36 6.09 8.13
CA GLN A 568 -38.25 6.66 8.93
C GLN A 568 -37.92 8.12 8.58
N CYS A 569 -38.95 8.86 8.14
CA CYS A 569 -38.93 10.22 7.61
C CYS A 569 -38.43 10.34 6.16
N GLY A 570 -38.88 9.42 5.31
CA GLY A 570 -38.74 9.43 3.85
C GLY A 570 -37.41 8.89 3.37
N VAL A 571 -36.90 7.79 3.93
CA VAL A 571 -35.60 7.21 3.55
C VAL A 571 -35.62 6.66 2.12
N HIS A 572 -36.64 5.89 1.72
CA HIS A 572 -36.72 5.33 0.38
C HIS A 572 -37.08 6.38 -0.68
N SER A 573 -37.76 7.45 -0.28
CA SER A 573 -38.14 8.51 -1.21
C SER A 573 -37.01 9.52 -1.40
N ASN A 574 -36.46 10.06 -0.31
CA ASN A 574 -35.41 11.08 -0.41
C ASN A 574 -34.07 10.52 -0.94
N SER A 575 -33.89 9.20 -1.03
CA SER A 575 -32.73 8.58 -1.69
C SER A 575 -32.62 8.97 -3.17
N GLY A 576 -33.74 9.29 -3.82
CA GLY A 576 -33.79 9.80 -5.19
C GLY A 576 -32.87 11.00 -5.47
N VAL A 577 -32.57 11.80 -4.44
CA VAL A 577 -31.60 12.92 -4.51
C VAL A 577 -30.16 12.42 -4.67
N LEU A 578 -29.77 11.35 -3.97
CA LEU A 578 -28.44 10.75 -4.12
C LEU A 578 -28.35 9.94 -5.42
N ASN A 579 -29.43 9.25 -5.78
CA ASN A 579 -29.52 8.47 -7.02
C ASN A 579 -29.34 9.37 -8.25
N LYS A 580 -30.10 10.48 -8.32
CA LYS A 580 -29.97 11.48 -9.40
C LYS A 580 -28.60 12.14 -9.41
N TRP A 581 -28.03 12.42 -8.24
CA TRP A 581 -26.67 12.96 -8.12
C TRP A 581 -25.64 12.02 -8.76
N TYR A 582 -25.73 10.73 -8.46
CA TYR A 582 -24.79 9.73 -8.97
C TYR A 582 -24.97 9.49 -10.48
N TYR A 583 -26.20 9.40 -10.97
CA TYR A 583 -26.49 9.38 -12.41
C TYR A 583 -25.84 10.56 -13.13
N LEU A 584 -26.05 11.79 -12.63
CA LEU A 584 -25.45 12.99 -13.22
C LEU A 584 -23.92 13.00 -13.12
N LEU A 585 -23.33 12.41 -12.07
CA LEU A 585 -21.89 12.28 -11.91
C LEU A 585 -21.28 11.28 -12.91
N VAL A 586 -21.98 10.19 -13.21
CA VAL A 586 -21.54 9.15 -14.15
C VAL A 586 -21.77 9.57 -15.60
N GLU A 587 -23.01 9.87 -15.98
CA GLU A 587 -23.43 10.13 -17.37
C GLU A 587 -23.28 11.62 -17.76
N GLY A 588 -23.63 12.52 -16.85
CA GLY A 588 -23.77 13.95 -17.10
C GLY A 588 -25.22 14.38 -17.40
N SER A 589 -25.41 15.69 -17.52
CA SER A 589 -26.71 16.31 -17.78
C SER A 589 -27.07 16.36 -19.27
N GLY A 590 -28.36 16.53 -19.59
CA GLY A 590 -28.87 16.65 -20.96
C GLY A 590 -28.84 15.34 -21.76
N LYS A 591 -28.79 14.20 -21.07
CA LYS A 591 -28.76 12.86 -21.65
C LYS A 591 -30.16 12.32 -21.88
N SER A 592 -30.33 11.47 -22.90
CA SER A 592 -31.54 10.65 -23.03
C SER A 592 -31.59 9.64 -21.88
N PHE A 593 -32.75 9.51 -21.25
CA PHE A 593 -32.99 8.48 -20.24
C PHE A 593 -33.21 7.12 -20.89
N THR A 594 -32.97 6.06 -20.12
CA THR A 594 -33.43 4.73 -20.54
C THR A 594 -34.95 4.71 -20.53
N ARG A 595 -35.54 3.86 -21.39
CA ARG A 595 -37.00 3.82 -21.51
C ARG A 595 -37.59 3.09 -20.31
N GLY A 596 -38.65 3.66 -19.76
CA GLY A 596 -39.44 3.08 -18.68
C GLY A 596 -40.76 3.82 -18.56
N LYS A 597 -41.69 3.25 -17.81
CA LYS A 597 -43.04 3.78 -17.59
C LYS A 597 -42.97 5.16 -16.93
N ALA A 598 -43.69 6.12 -17.51
CA ALA A 598 -43.79 7.51 -17.04
C ALA A 598 -42.47 8.33 -16.99
N LYS A 599 -41.32 7.77 -17.39
CA LYS A 599 -40.06 8.51 -17.51
C LYS A 599 -40.15 9.59 -18.59
N ALA A 600 -39.47 10.71 -18.37
CA ALA A 600 -39.16 11.68 -19.41
C ALA A 600 -38.25 11.06 -20.48
N ALA A 601 -38.16 11.70 -21.66
CA ALA A 601 -37.29 11.22 -22.73
C ALA A 601 -35.80 11.53 -22.49
N ALA A 602 -35.51 12.57 -21.71
CA ALA A 602 -34.17 13.09 -21.44
C ALA A 602 -34.18 14.01 -20.22
N ASP A 603 -33.00 14.23 -19.66
CA ASP A 603 -32.69 15.23 -18.65
C ASP A 603 -32.91 16.65 -19.18
N ASP A 604 -33.78 17.43 -18.54
CA ASP A 604 -34.16 18.78 -19.00
C ASP A 604 -33.17 19.89 -18.56
N GLN A 605 -32.18 19.53 -17.75
CA GLN A 605 -31.15 20.39 -17.18
C GLN A 605 -31.66 21.51 -16.25
N ILE A 606 -32.87 21.38 -15.68
CA ILE A 606 -33.47 22.36 -14.78
C ILE A 606 -34.00 21.67 -13.52
N ASN A 607 -33.51 22.06 -12.34
CA ASN A 607 -34.00 21.47 -11.09
C ASN A 607 -35.26 22.18 -10.55
N ASP A 608 -35.89 21.61 -9.52
CA ASP A 608 -37.15 22.16 -8.96
C ASP A 608 -37.00 23.54 -8.31
N ALA A 609 -35.76 24.01 -8.06
CA ALA A 609 -35.47 25.38 -7.66
C ALA A 609 -35.32 26.35 -8.86
N LEU A 610 -35.69 25.90 -10.08
CA LEU A 610 -35.56 26.59 -11.36
C LEU A 610 -34.11 26.99 -11.72
N LYS A 611 -33.13 26.26 -11.20
CA LYS A 611 -31.72 26.46 -11.52
C LYS A 611 -31.34 25.59 -12.71
N VAL A 612 -30.83 26.23 -13.77
CA VAL A 612 -30.18 25.55 -14.89
C VAL A 612 -28.85 24.97 -14.42
N TYR A 613 -28.54 23.73 -14.80
CA TYR A 613 -27.26 23.07 -14.49
C TYR A 613 -26.59 22.43 -15.70
N SER A 614 -25.28 22.24 -15.60
CA SER A 614 -24.48 21.54 -16.60
C SER A 614 -23.44 20.68 -15.90
N VAL A 615 -23.53 19.36 -16.12
CA VAL A 615 -22.63 18.35 -15.57
C VAL A 615 -22.08 17.53 -16.73
N LYS A 616 -20.76 17.38 -16.80
CA LYS A 616 -20.11 16.42 -17.68
C LYS A 616 -19.87 15.14 -16.90
N GLY A 617 -20.38 14.00 -17.38
CA GLY A 617 -20.14 12.71 -16.75
C GLY A 617 -18.65 12.39 -16.61
N LEU A 618 -18.28 11.82 -15.47
CA LEU A 618 -16.94 11.30 -15.16
C LEU A 618 -16.81 9.80 -15.51
N GLY A 619 -17.94 9.11 -15.72
CA GLY A 619 -18.01 7.66 -15.87
C GLY A 619 -17.84 6.89 -14.54
N PHE A 620 -18.34 5.67 -14.53
CA PHE A 620 -18.37 4.76 -13.38
C PHE A 620 -17.02 4.66 -12.64
N LEU A 621 -15.91 4.37 -13.36
CA LEU A 621 -14.58 4.16 -12.76
C LEU A 621 -14.09 5.31 -11.86
N ILE A 622 -14.50 6.56 -12.13
CA ILE A 622 -14.14 7.73 -11.30
C ILE A 622 -15.24 8.01 -10.27
N ALA A 623 -16.51 7.95 -10.69
CA ALA A 623 -17.65 8.22 -9.83
C ALA A 623 -17.73 7.24 -8.63
N GLU A 624 -17.54 5.95 -8.87
CA GLU A 624 -17.53 4.90 -7.83
C GLU A 624 -16.46 5.15 -6.77
N GLN A 625 -15.24 5.50 -7.21
CA GLN A 625 -14.11 5.76 -6.31
C GLN A 625 -14.30 7.02 -5.46
N ILE A 626 -14.85 8.08 -6.06
CA ILE A 626 -15.20 9.31 -5.32
C ILE A 626 -16.30 9.01 -4.30
N THR A 627 -17.33 8.27 -4.72
CA THR A 627 -18.53 8.01 -3.92
C THR A 627 -18.23 7.09 -2.74
N PHE A 628 -17.48 6.00 -2.94
CA PHE A 628 -17.14 5.07 -1.86
C PHE A 628 -16.23 5.71 -0.81
N LYS A 629 -15.19 6.44 -1.24
CA LYS A 629 -14.32 7.18 -0.30
C LYS A 629 -15.08 8.27 0.44
N ALA A 630 -16.06 8.90 -0.20
CA ALA A 630 -16.90 9.89 0.46
C ALA A 630 -17.84 9.24 1.49
N GLU A 631 -18.44 8.08 1.18
CA GLU A 631 -19.19 7.25 2.14
C GLU A 631 -18.33 6.91 3.36
N VAL A 632 -17.11 6.40 3.19
CA VAL A 632 -16.18 6.09 4.29
C VAL A 632 -15.83 7.32 5.15
N LEU A 633 -15.92 8.54 4.59
CA LEU A 633 -15.72 9.79 5.33
C LEU A 633 -17.00 10.33 6.00
N LEU A 634 -18.17 9.75 5.76
CA LEU A 634 -19.40 10.13 6.46
C LEU A 634 -19.40 9.69 7.92
N THR A 635 -20.34 10.28 8.64
CA THR A 635 -20.64 10.01 10.04
C THR A 635 -22.10 9.59 10.16
N PRO A 636 -22.52 8.94 11.28
CA PRO A 636 -23.80 8.24 11.34
C PRO A 636 -25.02 9.14 11.11
N ASN A 637 -24.93 10.43 11.46
CA ASN A 637 -25.96 11.43 11.18
C ASN A 637 -25.47 12.47 10.15
N ALA A 638 -24.75 12.03 9.13
CA ALA A 638 -24.42 12.89 8.00
C ALA A 638 -25.69 13.39 7.29
N THR A 639 -25.58 14.60 6.74
CA THR A 639 -26.57 15.23 5.86
C THR A 639 -26.10 15.19 4.40
N PHE A 640 -27.00 15.42 3.44
CA PHE A 640 -26.61 15.54 2.03
C PHE A 640 -25.57 16.65 1.81
N GLN A 641 -25.62 17.73 2.61
CA GLN A 641 -24.61 18.78 2.59
C GLN A 641 -23.23 18.31 3.08
N GLU A 642 -23.17 17.39 4.03
CA GLU A 642 -21.89 16.82 4.51
C GLU A 642 -21.34 15.77 3.54
N MET A 643 -22.20 15.01 2.85
CA MET A 643 -21.79 14.15 1.73
C MET A 643 -21.29 14.96 0.53
N ARG A 644 -21.89 16.13 0.25
CA ARG A 644 -21.33 17.09 -0.69
C ARG A 644 -19.92 17.55 -0.28
N ASP A 645 -19.72 17.95 0.97
CA ASP A 645 -18.42 18.43 1.44
C ASP A 645 -17.36 17.30 1.47
N ALA A 646 -17.75 16.07 1.80
CA ALA A 646 -16.90 14.87 1.77
C ALA A 646 -16.49 14.46 0.34
N SER A 647 -17.44 14.37 -0.59
CA SER A 647 -17.14 14.02 -1.99
C SER A 647 -16.29 15.08 -2.72
N ILE A 648 -16.49 16.37 -2.42
CA ILE A 648 -15.62 17.45 -2.90
C ILE A 648 -14.21 17.35 -2.29
N LEU A 649 -14.09 16.99 -1.00
CA LEU A 649 -12.80 16.75 -0.35
C LEU A 649 -12.05 15.58 -1.02
N VAL A 650 -12.71 14.45 -1.23
CA VAL A 650 -12.15 13.26 -1.89
C VAL A 650 -11.63 13.60 -3.28
N ALA A 651 -12.48 14.22 -4.11
CA ALA A 651 -12.08 14.63 -5.46
C ALA A 651 -10.88 15.59 -5.42
N GLY A 652 -10.84 16.52 -4.46
CA GLY A 652 -9.74 17.46 -4.29
C GLY A 652 -8.43 16.83 -3.79
N GLN A 653 -8.48 15.70 -3.07
CA GLN A 653 -7.31 14.99 -2.55
C GLN A 653 -6.69 14.01 -3.56
N GLU A 654 -7.51 13.39 -4.41
CA GLU A 654 -7.05 12.50 -5.49
C GLU A 654 -6.63 13.30 -6.74
N TYR A 655 -7.51 14.16 -7.25
CA TYR A 655 -7.35 14.81 -8.57
C TYR A 655 -6.91 16.28 -8.49
N GLY A 656 -6.95 16.89 -7.30
CA GLY A 656 -6.56 18.27 -7.05
C GLY A 656 -7.75 19.24 -6.95
N THR A 657 -7.62 20.27 -6.13
CA THR A 657 -8.72 21.18 -5.73
C THR A 657 -9.42 21.97 -6.83
N PHE A 658 -8.86 22.02 -8.04
CA PHE A 658 -9.44 22.69 -9.21
C PHE A 658 -9.61 21.74 -10.42
N SER A 659 -9.57 20.42 -10.19
CA SER A 659 -9.70 19.44 -11.26
C SER A 659 -11.09 19.44 -11.89
N ASN A 660 -11.22 18.79 -13.04
CA ASN A 660 -12.52 18.57 -13.66
C ASN A 660 -13.43 17.76 -12.72
N GLU A 661 -12.90 16.77 -12.02
CA GLU A 661 -13.63 15.88 -11.10
C GLU A 661 -14.24 16.69 -9.94
N VAL A 662 -13.46 17.59 -9.32
CA VAL A 662 -13.98 18.52 -8.30
C VAL A 662 -15.11 19.37 -8.87
N LYS A 663 -14.95 19.92 -10.08
CA LYS A 663 -16.00 20.70 -10.76
C LYS A 663 -17.27 19.87 -10.99
N GLN A 664 -17.17 18.66 -11.54
CA GLN A 664 -18.37 17.87 -11.86
C GLN A 664 -19.07 17.33 -10.61
N VAL A 665 -18.33 16.91 -9.57
CA VAL A 665 -18.93 16.57 -8.26
C VAL A 665 -19.70 17.76 -7.70
N THR A 666 -19.08 18.95 -7.72
CA THR A 666 -19.68 20.19 -7.21
C THR A 666 -20.93 20.61 -8.00
N ASN A 667 -20.90 20.43 -9.33
CA ASN A 667 -22.02 20.74 -10.23
C ASN A 667 -23.15 19.71 -10.17
N ALA A 668 -22.85 18.41 -10.00
CA ALA A 668 -23.86 17.37 -9.78
C ALA A 668 -24.64 17.64 -8.49
N TRP A 669 -23.96 18.02 -7.40
CA TRP A 669 -24.63 18.41 -6.16
C TRP A 669 -25.50 19.66 -6.32
N TYR A 670 -25.04 20.65 -7.10
CA TYR A 670 -25.82 21.84 -7.42
C TYR A 670 -27.07 21.50 -8.27
N ALA A 671 -26.95 20.56 -9.21
CA ALA A 671 -28.08 20.06 -9.99
C ALA A 671 -29.16 19.48 -9.08
N VAL A 672 -28.81 18.63 -8.12
CA VAL A 672 -29.77 18.11 -7.12
C VAL A 672 -30.09 19.10 -5.98
N ASN A 673 -29.82 20.39 -6.18
CA ASN A 673 -30.15 21.51 -5.27
C ASN A 673 -29.45 21.51 -3.89
N VAL A 674 -28.33 20.80 -3.74
CA VAL A 674 -27.49 20.82 -2.53
C VAL A 674 -26.30 21.74 -2.75
N GLY A 675 -26.28 22.90 -2.08
CA GLY A 675 -25.19 23.87 -2.17
C GLY A 675 -25.17 24.70 -3.47
N ASN A 676 -24.03 25.35 -3.74
CA ASN A 676 -23.82 26.26 -4.88
C ASN A 676 -23.14 25.56 -6.07
N GLU A 677 -23.24 26.14 -7.26
CA GLU A 677 -22.47 25.68 -8.42
C GLU A 677 -20.95 25.82 -8.17
N PHE A 678 -20.13 25.07 -8.92
CA PHE A 678 -18.69 25.25 -8.90
C PHE A 678 -18.32 26.67 -9.34
N ILE A 679 -17.80 27.46 -8.39
CA ILE A 679 -17.16 28.73 -8.70
C ILE A 679 -15.82 28.41 -9.33
N ALA A 680 -15.68 28.72 -10.62
CA ALA A 680 -14.40 28.61 -11.31
C ALA A 680 -13.32 29.41 -10.54
N PRO A 681 -12.09 28.89 -10.41
CA PRO A 681 -11.05 29.59 -9.69
C PRO A 681 -10.72 30.93 -10.37
N ASP A 682 -10.08 31.85 -9.63
CA ASP A 682 -9.57 33.10 -10.19
C ASP A 682 -8.81 32.82 -11.50
N PRO A 683 -8.98 33.64 -12.56
CA PRO A 683 -8.36 33.36 -13.84
C PRO A 683 -6.87 33.09 -13.75
N ASN A 684 -6.38 32.25 -14.66
CA ASN A 684 -4.97 31.92 -14.84
C ASN A 684 -4.33 31.12 -13.69
N GLN A 685 -5.05 30.15 -13.08
CA GLN A 685 -4.44 29.27 -12.09
C GLN A 685 -3.46 28.28 -12.72
N LEU A 686 -2.32 28.10 -12.04
CA LEU A 686 -1.30 27.10 -12.36
C LEU A 686 -0.84 26.40 -11.08
N PHE A 687 -0.71 25.07 -11.11
CA PHE A 687 -0.29 24.25 -9.97
C PHE A 687 0.38 22.94 -10.43
N PHE A 688 1.23 22.37 -9.58
CA PHE A 688 1.73 21.00 -9.73
C PHE A 688 0.63 19.99 -9.37
N GLU A 689 0.51 18.90 -10.12
CA GLU A 689 -0.44 17.83 -9.79
C GLU A 689 -0.02 17.05 -8.53
N SER A 690 -0.99 16.68 -7.69
CA SER A 690 -0.76 15.97 -6.43
C SER A 690 -0.30 14.52 -6.58
N ALA A 691 -0.28 14.00 -7.81
CA ALA A 691 0.18 12.66 -8.18
C ALA A 691 1.64 12.62 -8.64
N ASN A 692 2.34 13.76 -8.68
CA ASN A 692 3.76 13.82 -9.04
C ASN A 692 4.63 12.98 -8.10
N VAL A 693 5.67 12.35 -8.66
CA VAL A 693 6.67 11.56 -7.92
C VAL A 693 7.36 12.44 -6.86
N SER A 694 7.62 11.88 -5.68
CA SER A 694 8.28 12.60 -4.58
C SER A 694 9.59 11.97 -4.09
N VAL A 695 9.84 10.71 -4.46
CA VAL A 695 11.09 9.98 -4.18
C VAL A 695 11.40 9.13 -5.41
N VAL A 696 12.65 9.10 -5.84
CA VAL A 696 13.14 8.33 -6.98
C VAL A 696 14.51 7.74 -6.63
N ASN A 697 14.78 6.50 -7.03
CA ASN A 697 16.13 5.93 -7.02
C ASN A 697 16.78 6.28 -8.37
N GLU A 698 18.03 6.71 -8.38
CA GLU A 698 18.73 7.00 -9.63
C GLU A 698 19.07 5.73 -10.43
N GLN A 699 19.19 4.58 -9.74
CA GLN A 699 19.58 3.29 -10.32
C GLN A 699 18.76 2.91 -11.55
N THR A 700 19.44 2.71 -12.67
CA THR A 700 18.82 2.34 -13.94
C THR A 700 18.88 0.84 -14.21
N ALA A 701 17.95 0.35 -15.03
CA ALA A 701 17.93 -1.04 -15.50
C ALA A 701 19.05 -1.39 -16.52
N THR A 702 19.92 -0.43 -16.84
CA THR A 702 21.05 -0.52 -17.78
C THR A 702 22.22 0.25 -17.20
N GLN A 703 23.45 -0.25 -17.36
CA GLN A 703 24.68 0.40 -16.90
C GLN A 703 25.34 1.28 -17.98
N GLY A 704 26.28 2.12 -17.55
CA GLY A 704 27.15 2.94 -18.39
C GLY A 704 26.82 4.44 -18.43
N CYS A 705 27.85 5.26 -18.62
CA CYS A 705 27.92 6.74 -18.57
C CYS A 705 26.74 7.65 -19.04
N ALA A 706 25.72 7.14 -19.73
CA ALA A 706 24.64 7.94 -20.34
C ALA A 706 23.22 7.46 -19.96
N VAL A 707 23.11 6.62 -18.92
CA VAL A 707 21.85 6.07 -18.43
C VAL A 707 21.17 7.03 -17.45
N PHE A 708 19.84 7.09 -17.48
CA PHE A 708 19.05 7.93 -16.58
C PHE A 708 17.64 7.37 -16.37
N ASN A 709 17.09 7.60 -15.17
CA ASN A 709 15.68 7.37 -14.89
C ASN A 709 14.85 8.60 -15.29
N THR A 710 13.83 8.40 -16.13
CA THR A 710 12.92 9.49 -16.55
C THR A 710 11.69 9.55 -15.64
N ILE A 711 11.43 10.70 -15.02
CA ILE A 711 10.21 10.95 -14.25
C ILE A 711 9.37 12.09 -14.85
N GLU A 712 8.05 11.94 -14.78
CA GLU A 712 7.09 12.95 -15.21
C GLU A 712 6.67 13.85 -14.04
N VAL A 713 6.83 15.17 -14.19
CA VAL A 713 6.28 16.17 -13.27
C VAL A 713 5.23 16.99 -14.01
N LYS A 714 3.96 16.83 -13.63
CA LYS A 714 2.81 17.45 -14.29
C LYS A 714 2.45 18.78 -13.64
N VAL A 715 2.19 19.76 -14.49
CA VAL A 715 1.74 21.12 -14.14
C VAL A 715 0.48 21.43 -14.93
N THR A 716 -0.58 21.85 -14.24
CA THR A 716 -1.91 22.00 -14.83
C THR A 716 -2.40 23.42 -14.74
N GLY A 717 -2.84 23.94 -15.89
CA GLY A 717 -3.46 25.25 -16.04
C GLY A 717 -4.98 25.13 -16.07
N VAL A 718 -5.66 25.92 -15.25
CA VAL A 718 -7.13 25.94 -15.12
C VAL A 718 -7.64 27.38 -15.18
N ASN A 719 -8.74 27.59 -15.91
CA ASN A 719 -9.32 28.89 -16.20
C ASN A 719 -8.31 29.88 -16.82
N ILE A 720 -7.52 29.42 -17.79
CA ILE A 720 -6.55 30.22 -18.54
C ILE A 720 -7.31 31.15 -19.49
N THR A 721 -7.61 32.37 -19.05
CA THR A 721 -8.32 33.38 -19.85
C THR A 721 -7.39 34.21 -20.74
N SER A 722 -6.09 34.14 -20.48
CA SER A 722 -5.03 34.84 -21.22
C SER A 722 -3.74 34.03 -21.15
N PRO A 723 -2.93 33.96 -22.22
CA PRO A 723 -1.70 33.15 -22.22
C PRO A 723 -0.82 33.38 -21.00
N GLN A 724 -0.49 32.31 -20.28
CA GLN A 724 0.40 32.33 -19.13
C GLN A 724 1.72 31.67 -19.49
N THR A 725 2.83 32.29 -19.09
CA THR A 725 4.15 31.67 -19.12
C THR A 725 4.72 31.69 -17.71
N ILE A 726 5.08 30.51 -17.19
CA ILE A 726 5.80 30.36 -15.92
C ILE A 726 7.24 29.97 -16.20
N ASN A 727 8.16 30.57 -15.45
CA ASN A 727 9.56 30.16 -15.40
C ASN A 727 9.74 29.19 -14.24
N LEU A 728 10.44 28.08 -14.49
CA LEU A 728 10.73 27.05 -13.52
C LEU A 728 12.07 27.37 -12.86
N ASP A 729 12.03 27.61 -11.55
CA ASP A 729 13.18 27.92 -10.71
C ASP A 729 13.62 26.66 -9.96
N PHE A 730 14.83 26.20 -10.22
CA PHE A 730 15.44 25.03 -9.59
C PHE A 730 16.46 25.40 -8.49
N SER A 731 16.64 26.70 -8.18
CA SER A 731 17.72 27.20 -7.30
C SER A 731 17.63 26.77 -5.83
N GLY A 732 16.53 26.12 -5.43
CA GLY A 732 16.40 25.52 -4.10
C GLY A 732 16.84 24.06 -4.01
N SER A 733 17.18 23.43 -5.14
CA SER A 733 17.63 22.04 -5.19
C SER A 733 18.99 21.87 -4.52
N THR A 734 19.25 20.71 -3.90
CA THR A 734 20.64 20.28 -3.62
C THR A 734 21.24 19.68 -4.88
N ALA A 735 20.41 18.90 -5.60
CA ALA A 735 20.71 18.39 -6.93
C ALA A 735 20.89 19.50 -7.96
N THR A 736 21.88 19.29 -8.81
CA THR A 736 22.48 20.23 -9.75
C THR A 736 22.15 19.83 -11.18
N ILE A 737 21.53 20.78 -11.90
CA ILE A 737 21.21 20.61 -13.32
C ILE A 737 22.48 20.38 -14.16
N ASN A 738 22.45 19.34 -14.99
CA ASN A 738 23.53 18.77 -15.80
C ASN A 738 24.69 18.10 -15.02
N LYS A 739 24.57 17.91 -13.70
CA LYS A 739 25.39 16.95 -12.95
C LYS A 739 24.52 15.72 -12.64
N ASP A 740 23.44 15.94 -11.89
CA ASP A 740 22.63 14.88 -11.23
C ASP A 740 21.29 14.67 -11.94
N PHE A 741 20.81 15.70 -12.65
CA PHE A 741 19.64 15.57 -13.54
C PHE A 741 19.63 16.56 -14.70
N THR A 742 18.84 16.26 -15.73
CA THR A 742 18.41 17.24 -16.75
C THR A 742 16.90 17.42 -16.74
N THR A 743 16.43 18.57 -17.28
CA THR A 743 15.01 18.89 -17.41
C THR A 743 14.68 19.21 -18.87
N SER A 744 13.53 18.72 -19.36
CA SER A 744 13.04 19.02 -20.71
C SER A 744 12.50 20.46 -20.86
N ALA A 745 12.25 21.16 -19.75
CA ALA A 745 11.70 22.51 -19.75
C ALA A 745 12.24 23.37 -18.59
N THR A 746 12.57 24.61 -18.90
CA THR A 746 12.86 25.68 -17.91
C THR A 746 11.74 26.73 -17.85
N SER A 747 10.76 26.64 -18.75
CA SER A 747 9.52 27.42 -18.71
C SER A 747 8.38 26.62 -19.34
N LEU A 748 7.15 26.91 -18.94
CA LEU A 748 5.94 26.32 -19.51
C LEU A 748 4.98 27.43 -19.92
N SER A 749 4.38 27.29 -21.11
CA SER A 749 3.34 28.20 -21.60
C SER A 749 1.99 27.50 -21.77
N PHE A 750 0.94 28.18 -21.33
CA PHE A 750 -0.45 27.73 -21.33
C PHE A 750 -1.30 28.82 -22.03
N ASP A 751 -1.76 28.54 -23.24
CA ASP A 751 -2.66 29.44 -23.99
C ASP A 751 -4.15 29.19 -23.67
N LYS A 752 -4.44 28.06 -23.02
CA LYS A 752 -5.74 27.56 -22.58
C LYS A 752 -5.53 26.49 -21.49
N ASP A 753 -6.61 26.05 -20.87
CA ASP A 753 -6.63 24.96 -19.88
C ASP A 753 -5.99 23.67 -20.41
N GLY A 754 -5.30 22.97 -19.52
CA GLY A 754 -4.67 21.67 -19.77
C GLY A 754 -3.42 21.40 -18.95
N THR A 755 -2.96 20.15 -18.98
CA THR A 755 -1.73 19.68 -18.33
C THR A 755 -0.53 19.81 -19.26
N LYS A 756 0.63 20.15 -18.71
CA LYS A 756 1.96 20.07 -19.34
C LYS A 756 2.87 19.20 -18.48
N THR A 757 3.69 18.38 -19.11
CA THR A 757 4.66 17.52 -18.42
C THR A 757 6.06 18.12 -18.55
N ILE A 758 6.76 18.23 -17.42
CA ILE A 758 8.21 18.40 -17.35
C ILE A 758 8.76 16.98 -17.22
N LEU A 759 9.63 16.57 -18.15
CA LEU A 759 10.41 15.35 -18.00
C LEU A 759 11.69 15.72 -17.26
N LEU A 760 11.98 15.02 -16.17
CA LEU A 760 13.28 15.07 -15.53
C LEU A 760 13.98 13.74 -15.78
N ASN A 761 15.24 13.81 -16.21
CA ASN A 761 16.10 12.66 -16.41
C ASN A 761 17.13 12.68 -15.28
N ILE A 762 16.98 11.79 -14.30
CA ILE A 762 17.89 11.63 -13.15
C ILE A 762 19.03 10.73 -13.60
N PHE A 763 20.28 11.20 -13.52
CA PHE A 763 21.43 10.41 -13.92
C PHE A 763 21.79 9.39 -12.85
N ASN A 764 22.27 8.22 -13.27
CA ASN A 764 23.09 7.34 -12.43
C ASN A 764 24.54 7.67 -12.79
N ASP A 765 25.12 8.68 -12.14
CA ASP A 765 26.52 9.07 -12.31
C ASP A 765 27.34 8.58 -11.12
N GLY A 766 28.32 7.70 -11.37
CA GLY A 766 29.16 6.94 -10.42
C GLY A 766 29.89 7.71 -9.30
N ILE A 767 29.18 8.55 -8.57
CA ILE A 767 29.66 9.53 -7.60
C ILE A 767 29.05 9.19 -6.26
N VAL A 768 29.89 8.84 -5.30
CA VAL A 768 29.42 8.60 -3.93
C VAL A 768 29.04 9.92 -3.27
N GLU A 769 27.74 10.20 -3.16
CA GLU A 769 27.22 11.37 -2.46
C GLU A 769 26.21 11.01 -1.37
N GLY A 770 24.99 11.55 -1.41
CA GLY A 770 24.01 11.36 -0.35
C GLY A 770 22.63 11.81 -0.77
N VAL A 771 21.63 11.62 0.09
CA VAL A 771 20.22 11.88 -0.27
C VAL A 771 20.01 13.33 -0.70
N GLU A 772 19.66 13.49 -1.97
CA GLU A 772 19.56 14.74 -2.69
C GLU A 772 18.11 15.16 -2.93
N ASN A 773 17.87 16.42 -3.29
CA ASN A 773 16.52 16.94 -3.57
C ASN A 773 16.49 17.87 -4.79
N ILE A 774 15.60 17.58 -5.75
CA ILE A 774 15.18 18.50 -6.80
C ILE A 774 13.99 19.31 -6.31
N ILE A 775 14.16 20.63 -6.21
CA ILE A 775 13.08 21.57 -5.84
C ILE A 775 12.71 22.42 -7.03
N ILE A 776 11.57 22.13 -7.66
CA ILE A 776 11.01 22.95 -8.75
C ILE A 776 10.06 24.00 -8.18
N LYS A 777 10.29 25.27 -8.47
CA LYS A 777 9.44 26.39 -8.03
C LYS A 777 8.92 27.17 -9.22
N PHE A 778 7.75 27.76 -9.10
CA PHE A 778 7.32 28.85 -9.99
C PHE A 778 6.37 29.81 -9.27
N ASN A 779 6.29 31.04 -9.75
CA ASN A 779 5.35 32.03 -9.23
C ASN A 779 4.19 32.21 -10.22
N VAL A 780 2.97 32.35 -9.70
CA VAL A 780 1.78 32.66 -10.51
C VAL A 780 1.42 34.13 -10.35
N ASN A 781 1.26 34.85 -11.46
CA ASN A 781 0.87 36.26 -11.48
C ASN A 781 -0.64 36.42 -11.26
N THR A 782 -1.07 36.23 -10.01
CA THR A 782 -2.43 36.58 -9.53
C THR A 782 -2.37 37.85 -8.66
N PRO A 783 -3.50 38.45 -8.24
CA PRO A 783 -3.51 39.62 -7.36
C PRO A 783 -2.76 39.44 -6.03
N VAL A 784 -2.50 38.19 -5.62
CA VAL A 784 -1.54 37.83 -4.58
C VAL A 784 -0.49 36.93 -5.21
N ALA A 785 0.79 37.28 -5.12
CA ALA A 785 1.86 36.43 -5.62
C ALA A 785 1.89 35.10 -4.84
N GLN A 786 1.62 33.99 -5.52
CA GLN A 786 1.67 32.64 -4.95
C GLN A 786 2.85 31.88 -5.56
N SER A 787 3.75 31.39 -4.70
CA SER A 787 4.80 30.46 -5.08
C SER A 787 4.27 29.02 -5.02
N ARG A 788 4.43 28.27 -6.11
CA ARG A 788 4.20 26.82 -6.18
C ARG A 788 5.55 26.13 -6.05
N ILE A 789 5.60 25.02 -5.31
CA ILE A 789 6.82 24.25 -5.05
C ILE A 789 6.50 22.76 -5.18
N GLN A 790 7.33 22.04 -5.94
CA GLN A 790 7.43 20.58 -5.98
C GLN A 790 8.79 20.20 -5.38
N ASN A 791 8.82 19.20 -4.50
CA ASN A 791 10.05 18.57 -4.04
C ASN A 791 10.10 17.11 -4.50
N ILE A 792 11.28 16.63 -4.87
CA ILE A 792 11.54 15.26 -5.31
C ILE A 792 12.89 14.85 -4.72
N THR A 793 12.89 13.82 -3.88
CA THR A 793 14.11 13.28 -3.26
C THR A 793 14.74 12.23 -4.18
N ILE A 794 16.05 12.34 -4.42
CA ILE A 794 16.85 11.32 -5.11
C ILE A 794 17.50 10.43 -4.04
N VAL A 795 17.41 9.12 -4.23
CA VAL A 795 18.12 8.11 -3.44
C VAL A 795 19.30 7.63 -4.27
N ASP A 796 20.48 7.99 -3.80
CA ASP A 796 21.79 7.60 -4.33
C ASP A 796 21.99 6.07 -4.18
N ASN A 797 22.52 5.39 -5.20
CA ASN A 797 22.88 3.97 -5.16
C ASN A 797 24.38 3.68 -5.04
N ASP A 798 25.23 4.67 -5.18
CA ASP A 798 26.67 4.54 -5.11
C ASP A 798 27.19 4.54 -3.67
N TYR A 799 28.43 4.09 -3.50
CA TYR A 799 29.06 3.85 -2.21
C TYR A 799 30.58 3.69 -2.37
N VAL A 800 31.32 3.89 -1.28
CA VAL A 800 32.73 3.49 -1.23
C VAL A 800 32.78 1.98 -0.99
N PRO A 801 33.27 1.16 -1.93
CA PRO A 801 33.29 -0.29 -1.78
C PRO A 801 34.17 -0.71 -0.60
N ALA A 802 33.65 -1.62 0.23
CA ALA A 802 34.50 -2.48 1.04
C ALA A 802 35.18 -3.50 0.13
N ILE A 803 36.49 -3.72 0.29
CA ILE A 803 37.29 -4.57 -0.60
C ILE A 803 37.96 -5.69 0.19
N GLY A 804 37.77 -6.94 -0.22
CA GLY A 804 38.44 -8.09 0.38
C GLY A 804 37.85 -9.45 0.01
N ILE A 805 38.60 -10.51 0.30
CA ILE A 805 38.35 -11.88 -0.19
C ILE A 805 37.58 -12.79 0.78
N GLY A 806 36.77 -12.24 1.70
CA GLY A 806 36.11 -13.04 2.72
C GLY A 806 35.02 -12.31 3.49
N THR A 807 34.10 -13.09 4.07
CA THR A 807 32.92 -12.59 4.77
C THR A 807 33.29 -11.73 5.98
N VAL A 808 32.77 -10.50 6.04
CA VAL A 808 32.97 -9.54 7.12
C VAL A 808 31.73 -9.40 8.01
N GLU A 809 31.92 -9.18 9.31
CA GLU A 809 30.83 -8.86 10.25
C GLU A 809 30.45 -7.38 10.10
N ILE A 810 29.27 -7.11 9.52
CA ILE A 810 28.76 -5.75 9.24
C ILE A 810 28.09 -5.18 10.49
N PHE A 811 27.33 -6.03 11.18
CA PHE A 811 26.54 -5.65 12.34
C PHE A 811 26.43 -6.80 13.35
N LYS A 812 26.40 -6.45 14.64
CA LYS A 812 26.21 -7.40 15.73
C LYS A 812 25.44 -6.81 16.89
N GLU A 813 24.52 -7.58 17.45
CA GLU A 813 23.83 -7.29 18.70
C GLU A 813 23.66 -8.55 19.56
N THR A 814 23.83 -8.39 20.87
CA THR A 814 23.83 -9.46 21.90
C THR A 814 22.88 -9.15 23.06
N PHE A 815 22.17 -8.02 23.01
CA PHE A 815 21.12 -7.60 23.96
C PHE A 815 21.55 -7.70 25.43
N THR A 816 22.81 -7.36 25.71
CA THR A 816 23.46 -7.45 27.04
C THR A 816 23.11 -6.28 27.96
N THR A 817 22.33 -5.31 27.50
CA THR A 817 21.83 -4.20 28.31
C THR A 817 20.32 -4.26 28.46
N SER A 818 19.77 -3.79 29.58
CA SER A 818 18.33 -3.83 29.85
C SER A 818 17.53 -2.69 29.19
N ASN A 819 18.20 -1.84 28.40
CA ASN A 819 17.57 -0.84 27.55
C ASN A 819 17.51 -1.36 26.11
N ILE A 820 16.62 -0.77 25.31
CA ILE A 820 16.64 -0.98 23.86
C ILE A 820 18.00 -0.53 23.28
N PRO A 821 18.61 -1.28 22.33
CA PRO A 821 19.87 -0.88 21.72
C PRO A 821 19.78 0.47 20.99
N SER A 822 20.92 1.15 20.87
CA SER A 822 20.97 2.49 20.25
C SER A 822 20.54 2.45 18.78
N GLY A 823 19.54 3.26 18.42
CA GLY A 823 18.99 3.34 17.07
C GLY A 823 17.99 2.24 16.71
N TRP A 824 17.68 1.32 17.64
CA TRP A 824 16.58 0.37 17.50
C TRP A 824 15.28 0.97 18.04
N GLU A 825 14.14 0.50 17.55
CA GLU A 825 12.82 0.90 18.04
C GLU A 825 11.87 -0.30 18.23
N THR A 826 10.77 -0.07 18.94
CA THR A 826 9.69 -1.05 19.09
C THR A 826 8.37 -0.43 18.67
N LYS A 827 7.61 -1.12 17.82
CA LYS A 827 6.41 -0.59 17.16
C LYS A 827 5.29 -1.61 17.23
N SER A 828 4.10 -1.20 17.68
CA SER A 828 2.90 -2.04 17.59
C SER A 828 2.11 -1.67 16.34
N VAL A 829 1.63 -2.68 15.61
CA VAL A 829 0.76 -2.50 14.43
C VAL A 829 -0.68 -2.22 14.86
N ILE A 830 -1.06 -2.59 16.09
CA ILE A 830 -2.39 -2.39 16.69
C ILE A 830 -2.43 -1.19 17.66
N GLY A 831 -1.48 -0.27 17.55
CA GLY A 831 -1.38 0.93 18.38
C GLY A 831 -0.80 0.66 19.77
N LEU A 832 -1.58 0.06 20.68
CA LEU A 832 -1.12 -0.32 22.03
C LEU A 832 -1.23 -1.83 22.23
N ASP A 833 -0.13 -2.52 21.92
CA ASP A 833 0.00 -3.96 22.15
C ASP A 833 -0.18 -4.33 23.63
N PRO A 834 -0.83 -5.45 24.00
CA PRO A 834 -0.82 -5.96 25.37
C PRO A 834 0.59 -6.42 25.83
N ASN A 835 1.50 -6.65 24.88
CA ASN A 835 2.87 -7.10 25.13
C ASN A 835 3.90 -5.96 24.93
N VAL A 836 5.15 -6.25 25.29
CA VAL A 836 6.30 -5.35 25.13
C VAL A 836 7.59 -6.15 24.92
N TRP A 837 8.51 -5.62 24.11
CA TRP A 837 9.87 -6.15 24.00
C TRP A 837 10.70 -5.66 25.19
N LEU A 838 11.29 -6.60 25.93
CA LEU A 838 12.22 -6.36 27.02
C LEU A 838 13.60 -6.93 26.68
N PHE A 839 14.61 -6.40 27.36
CA PHE A 839 16.01 -6.69 27.07
C PHE A 839 16.73 -7.13 28.36
N ASN A 840 17.69 -8.05 28.24
CA ASN A 840 18.58 -8.52 29.30
C ASN A 840 17.86 -8.92 30.60
N GLY A 841 17.23 -10.10 30.59
CA GLY A 841 16.42 -10.64 31.68
C GLY A 841 17.22 -11.26 32.86
N PRO A 842 16.53 -11.62 33.95
CA PRO A 842 17.15 -11.98 35.25
C PRO A 842 17.88 -13.32 35.28
N ASN A 843 17.46 -14.29 34.46
CA ASN A 843 17.87 -15.70 34.58
C ASN A 843 18.79 -16.18 33.45
N THR A 844 18.91 -15.41 32.38
CA THR A 844 19.93 -15.55 31.32
C THR A 844 20.22 -14.16 30.78
N LEU A 845 21.47 -13.70 30.97
CA LEU A 845 21.95 -12.42 30.46
C LEU A 845 22.06 -12.43 28.93
N GLY A 846 21.86 -11.28 28.29
CA GLY A 846 22.06 -11.11 26.85
C GLY A 846 20.98 -11.72 25.97
N LYS A 847 19.73 -11.24 26.05
CA LYS A 847 18.62 -11.62 25.13
C LYS A 847 17.58 -10.51 25.02
N ALA A 848 16.94 -10.39 23.86
CA ALA A 848 15.66 -9.69 23.72
C ALA A 848 14.50 -10.70 23.77
N TYR A 849 13.40 -10.33 24.41
CA TYR A 849 12.23 -11.19 24.58
C TYR A 849 10.91 -10.41 24.67
N VAL A 850 9.83 -11.02 24.22
CA VAL A 850 8.48 -10.47 24.40
C VAL A 850 7.95 -10.81 25.79
N SER A 851 7.31 -9.86 26.46
CA SER A 851 6.69 -10.03 27.78
C SER A 851 5.30 -9.38 27.80
N ASN A 852 4.37 -9.92 28.58
CA ASN A 852 3.12 -9.21 28.91
C ASN A 852 3.48 -7.92 29.67
N ARG A 853 2.87 -6.77 29.35
CA ARG A 853 3.17 -5.47 30.00
C ARG A 853 2.97 -5.45 31.53
N THR A 854 2.16 -6.36 32.06
CA THR A 854 1.92 -6.51 33.50
C THR A 854 2.89 -7.49 34.18
N ALA A 855 3.58 -8.33 33.41
CA ALA A 855 4.61 -9.22 33.92
C ALA A 855 5.89 -8.42 34.22
N SER A 856 6.51 -8.71 35.36
CA SER A 856 7.75 -8.02 35.73
C SER A 856 8.97 -8.51 34.95
N GLN A 857 9.03 -9.81 34.63
CA GLN A 857 10.16 -10.48 33.97
C GLN A 857 9.71 -11.77 33.26
N GLY A 858 10.38 -12.14 32.15
CA GLY A 858 10.25 -13.44 31.49
C GLY A 858 9.56 -13.41 30.10
N ALA A 859 9.96 -14.34 29.23
CA ALA A 859 9.43 -14.50 27.87
C ALA A 859 8.02 -15.09 27.90
N THR A 860 7.01 -14.23 28.01
CA THR A 860 5.59 -14.55 28.17
C THR A 860 4.76 -13.55 27.35
N TYR A 861 3.45 -13.74 27.24
CA TYR A 861 2.57 -12.81 26.55
C TYR A 861 1.16 -12.87 27.13
N ASP A 862 0.33 -11.88 26.78
CA ASP A 862 -1.11 -11.93 27.01
C ASP A 862 -1.78 -12.72 25.88
N SER A 863 -2.13 -13.97 26.14
CA SER A 863 -2.88 -14.83 25.20
C SER A 863 -4.40 -14.58 25.21
N THR A 864 -4.88 -13.59 25.98
CA THR A 864 -6.31 -13.22 26.02
C THR A 864 -6.66 -12.03 25.12
N GLN A 865 -5.65 -11.46 24.46
CA GLN A 865 -5.76 -10.27 23.62
C GLN A 865 -4.80 -10.38 22.43
N ASN A 866 -5.26 -10.02 21.23
CA ASN A 866 -4.42 -10.03 20.03
C ASN A 866 -3.18 -9.13 20.22
N GLY A 867 -2.02 -9.61 19.76
CA GLY A 867 -0.75 -8.89 19.75
C GLY A 867 -0.15 -8.84 18.35
N ASN A 868 0.47 -7.71 17.99
CA ASN A 868 1.29 -7.55 16.79
C ASN A 868 2.37 -6.49 17.05
N LEU A 869 3.52 -6.96 17.54
CA LEU A 869 4.60 -6.13 18.08
C LEU A 869 5.94 -6.41 17.40
N LEU A 870 6.54 -5.38 16.80
CA LEU A 870 7.85 -5.43 16.18
C LEU A 870 8.94 -4.88 17.11
N LEU A 871 10.11 -5.53 17.07
CA LEU A 871 11.41 -4.96 17.41
C LEU A 871 12.14 -4.69 16.09
N ILE A 872 12.56 -3.45 15.84
CA ILE A 872 13.14 -2.99 14.57
C ILE A 872 14.58 -2.54 14.82
N SER A 873 15.50 -2.97 13.97
CA SER A 873 16.91 -2.60 14.04
C SER A 873 17.14 -1.14 13.66
N LYS A 874 18.32 -0.61 14.00
CA LYS A 874 18.87 0.54 13.27
C LYS A 874 18.96 0.24 11.76
N LEU A 875 19.08 1.28 10.93
CA LEU A 875 19.43 1.10 9.52
C LEU A 875 20.79 0.39 9.42
N ILE A 876 20.83 -0.66 8.61
CA ILE A 876 22.00 -1.46 8.28
C ILE A 876 22.33 -1.19 6.81
N ASP A 877 23.62 -1.00 6.53
CA ASP A 877 24.12 -0.70 5.19
C ASP A 877 25.00 -1.86 4.71
N THR A 878 24.69 -2.35 3.52
CA THR A 878 25.37 -3.45 2.84
C THR A 878 25.59 -3.13 1.35
N LYS A 879 25.47 -1.85 0.97
CA LYS A 879 25.88 -1.38 -0.35
C LYS A 879 27.32 -1.88 -0.64
N GLY A 880 27.50 -2.50 -1.80
CA GLY A 880 28.77 -3.15 -2.18
C GLY A 880 29.10 -4.48 -1.55
N MET A 881 28.11 -5.16 -0.95
CA MET A 881 28.32 -6.50 -0.41
C MET A 881 27.35 -7.51 -1.04
N SER A 882 27.91 -8.66 -1.41
CA SER A 882 27.21 -9.86 -1.85
C SER A 882 27.06 -10.84 -0.67
N ASP A 883 26.34 -11.95 -0.89
CA ASP A 883 26.11 -13.02 0.10
C ASP A 883 25.68 -12.56 1.50
N VAL A 884 24.90 -11.46 1.59
CA VAL A 884 24.45 -10.87 2.85
C VAL A 884 23.67 -11.92 3.63
N THR A 885 24.25 -12.34 4.73
CA THR A 885 23.80 -13.43 5.58
C THR A 885 23.37 -12.85 6.92
N VAL A 886 22.14 -13.17 7.32
CA VAL A 886 21.64 -12.84 8.65
C VAL A 886 21.63 -14.11 9.49
N ALA A 887 22.21 -14.02 10.68
CA ALA A 887 22.21 -15.08 11.67
C ALA A 887 21.70 -14.55 13.02
N PHE A 888 20.93 -15.37 13.74
CA PHE A 888 20.53 -15.11 15.13
C PHE A 888 20.07 -16.40 15.81
N ASP A 889 20.21 -16.44 17.13
CA ASP A 889 19.66 -17.50 17.97
C ASP A 889 18.23 -17.14 18.35
N TRP A 890 17.30 -18.11 18.30
CA TRP A 890 15.90 -17.86 18.61
C TRP A 890 15.30 -18.98 19.47
N GLN A 891 14.29 -18.61 20.26
CA GLN A 891 13.40 -19.57 20.93
C GLN A 891 11.98 -19.04 20.85
N ALA A 892 11.04 -19.90 20.45
CA ALA A 892 9.62 -19.56 20.30
C ALA A 892 8.75 -20.62 20.99
N GLY A 893 7.84 -20.14 21.82
CA GLY A 893 6.54 -20.76 22.02
C GLY A 893 5.56 -20.08 21.06
N GLY A 894 4.35 -20.62 21.00
CA GLY A 894 3.42 -20.32 19.92
C GLY A 894 2.70 -21.58 19.45
N GLU A 895 1.56 -21.39 18.80
CA GLU A 895 0.65 -22.46 18.42
C GLU A 895 0.58 -22.62 16.91
N THR A 896 0.71 -23.88 16.46
CA THR A 896 0.33 -24.31 15.11
C THR A 896 -0.98 -25.09 15.19
N ASP A 897 -1.75 -25.11 14.10
CA ASP A 897 -2.94 -25.94 14.03
C ASP A 897 -2.62 -27.43 14.27
N GLN A 898 -3.60 -28.13 14.85
CA GLN A 898 -3.46 -29.54 15.25
C GLN A 898 -3.61 -30.52 14.07
N VAL A 899 -4.17 -30.05 12.95
CA VAL A 899 -4.38 -30.80 11.71
C VAL A 899 -3.37 -30.37 10.63
N ASP A 900 -3.11 -29.07 10.52
CA ASP A 900 -2.12 -28.48 9.60
C ASP A 900 -1.02 -27.71 10.35
N ASN A 901 0.14 -28.34 10.53
CA ASN A 901 1.28 -27.72 11.20
C ASN A 901 1.95 -26.57 10.40
N THR A 902 1.44 -26.21 9.22
CA THR A 902 1.86 -25.03 8.47
C THR A 902 1.02 -23.79 8.77
N ALA A 903 -0.18 -23.95 9.35
CA ALA A 903 -0.99 -22.85 9.86
C ALA A 903 -0.50 -22.44 11.26
N LEU A 904 -0.20 -21.16 11.43
CA LEU A 904 0.34 -20.57 12.66
C LEU A 904 -0.65 -19.56 13.25
N PHE A 905 -0.91 -19.65 14.55
CA PHE A 905 -1.81 -18.73 15.27
C PHE A 905 -1.00 -17.73 16.12
N ASP A 906 -0.12 -18.27 16.97
CA ASP A 906 0.81 -17.50 17.79
C ASP A 906 2.24 -17.81 17.33
N TYR A 907 3.00 -16.79 16.93
CA TYR A 907 4.34 -17.00 16.35
C TYR A 907 5.23 -15.74 16.37
N GLY A 908 6.54 -15.99 16.41
CA GLY A 908 7.55 -15.01 16.01
C GLY A 908 7.71 -15.01 14.49
N GLU A 909 7.95 -13.85 13.91
CA GLU A 909 8.23 -13.68 12.48
C GLU A 909 9.46 -12.79 12.30
N PHE A 910 10.37 -13.19 11.42
CA PHE A 910 11.52 -12.38 11.01
C PHE A 910 11.25 -11.77 9.64
N VAL A 911 11.43 -10.45 9.55
CA VAL A 911 11.09 -9.61 8.39
C VAL A 911 12.21 -8.61 8.10
N TYR A 912 12.22 -8.02 6.90
CA TYR A 912 13.08 -6.89 6.54
C TYR A 912 12.30 -5.76 5.87
N SER A 913 12.83 -4.54 5.89
CA SER A 913 12.25 -3.36 5.25
C SER A 913 13.33 -2.51 4.59
N LEU A 914 13.13 -2.12 3.33
CA LEU A 914 14.05 -1.24 2.58
C LEU A 914 13.71 0.26 2.78
N ASP A 915 12.50 0.58 3.25
CA ASP A 915 11.97 1.94 3.38
C ASP A 915 11.61 2.33 4.83
N GLY A 916 11.80 1.42 5.79
CA GLY A 916 11.42 1.58 7.20
C GLY A 916 9.90 1.47 7.49
N ALA A 917 9.07 1.30 6.46
CA ALA A 917 7.61 1.34 6.55
C ALA A 917 6.95 0.01 6.16
N ASN A 918 7.38 -0.59 5.06
CA ASN A 918 6.86 -1.84 4.51
C ASN A 918 7.79 -3.01 4.85
N TYR A 919 7.24 -4.07 5.43
CA TYR A 919 8.01 -5.20 5.96
C TYR A 919 7.71 -6.49 5.20
N ASN A 920 8.74 -7.09 4.61
CA ASN A 920 8.70 -8.34 3.85
C ASN A 920 9.12 -9.53 4.72
N SER A 921 8.35 -10.63 4.66
CA SER A 921 8.58 -11.82 5.50
C SER A 921 9.72 -12.71 5.00
N LEU A 922 10.48 -13.30 5.94
CA LEU A 922 11.60 -14.20 5.66
C LEU A 922 11.50 -15.56 6.38
N ALA A 923 10.96 -15.59 7.61
CA ALA A 923 10.77 -16.83 8.36
C ALA A 923 9.79 -16.66 9.52
N PHE A 924 9.14 -17.77 9.89
CA PHE A 924 8.25 -17.88 11.04
C PHE A 924 8.81 -18.86 12.08
N PHE A 925 8.47 -18.64 13.35
CA PHE A 925 8.97 -19.38 14.51
C PHE A 925 7.84 -19.62 15.51
N ALA A 926 7.50 -20.89 15.74
CA ALA A 926 6.46 -21.31 16.69
C ALA A 926 6.91 -22.55 17.47
N GLY A 927 6.13 -22.94 18.48
CA GLY A 927 6.28 -24.23 19.17
C GLY A 927 5.78 -25.41 18.34
N THR A 928 5.64 -26.58 18.97
CA THR A 928 4.95 -27.72 18.35
C THR A 928 3.42 -27.56 18.45
N ALA A 929 2.67 -28.27 17.60
CA ALA A 929 1.20 -28.31 17.62
C ALA A 929 0.60 -28.40 19.04
N SER A 930 -0.45 -27.61 19.29
CA SER A 930 -1.05 -27.40 20.62
C SER A 930 -0.14 -26.72 21.66
N GLY A 931 0.98 -26.11 21.27
CA GLY A 931 1.74 -25.14 22.08
C GLY A 931 2.51 -25.69 23.29
N ALA A 932 2.54 -27.01 23.48
CA ALA A 932 3.04 -27.64 24.71
C ALA A 932 4.56 -27.68 24.86
N VAL A 933 5.33 -27.49 23.78
CA VAL A 933 6.80 -27.56 23.77
C VAL A 933 7.39 -26.39 23.00
N MET A 934 8.27 -25.64 23.68
CA MET A 934 9.08 -24.56 23.10
C MET A 934 10.01 -25.12 22.01
N SER A 935 10.05 -24.45 20.86
CA SER A 935 11.06 -24.69 19.83
C SER A 935 12.21 -23.71 19.98
N SER A 936 13.41 -24.12 19.60
CA SER A 936 14.61 -23.27 19.62
C SER A 936 15.59 -23.68 18.54
N GLY A 937 16.27 -22.70 17.94
CA GLY A 937 17.24 -22.97 16.90
C GLY A 937 18.15 -21.79 16.62
N LYS A 938 18.91 -21.90 15.54
CA LYS A 938 19.68 -20.82 14.95
C LYS A 938 19.10 -20.52 13.59
N TYR A 939 18.74 -19.27 13.34
CA TYR A 939 18.58 -18.77 11.99
C TYR A 939 19.99 -18.45 11.46
N ASN A 940 20.30 -18.89 10.24
CA ASN A 940 21.52 -18.52 9.53
C ASN A 940 21.26 -18.77 8.04
N LYS A 941 20.96 -17.71 7.29
CA LYS A 941 20.68 -17.79 5.85
C LYS A 941 21.20 -16.57 5.12
N ALA A 942 21.80 -16.80 3.95
CA ALA A 942 21.97 -15.78 2.93
C ALA A 942 20.59 -15.25 2.51
N THR A 943 20.47 -13.93 2.37
CA THR A 943 19.23 -13.23 2.07
C THR A 943 19.49 -12.29 0.88
N PRO A 944 19.43 -12.80 -0.38
CA PRO A 944 19.89 -12.04 -1.55
C PRO A 944 19.19 -10.70 -1.79
N ALA A 945 17.94 -10.55 -1.31
CA ALA A 945 17.21 -9.28 -1.35
C ALA A 945 17.82 -8.16 -0.48
N LEU A 946 18.83 -8.49 0.33
CA LEU A 946 19.59 -7.55 1.15
C LEU A 946 20.96 -7.23 0.52
N ASN A 947 21.42 -7.95 -0.51
CA ASN A 947 22.69 -7.66 -1.17
C ASN A 947 22.65 -6.27 -1.83
N ASN A 948 23.71 -5.48 -1.68
CA ASN A 948 23.83 -4.13 -2.22
C ASN A 948 22.66 -3.18 -1.84
N THR A 949 22.20 -3.21 -0.58
CA THR A 949 21.09 -2.34 -0.13
C THR A 949 21.32 -1.73 1.26
N GLN A 950 20.49 -0.73 1.59
CA GLN A 950 20.26 -0.27 2.96
C GLN A 950 18.90 -0.80 3.45
N PHE A 951 18.82 -1.27 4.69
CA PHE A 951 17.61 -1.89 5.22
C PHE A 951 17.51 -1.87 6.75
N HIS A 952 16.29 -2.05 7.24
CA HIS A 952 16.00 -2.44 8.62
C HIS A 952 15.67 -3.94 8.68
N LEU A 953 16.21 -4.63 9.67
CA LEU A 953 15.72 -5.94 10.10
C LEU A 953 14.68 -5.76 11.19
N ALA A 954 13.65 -6.60 11.23
CA ALA A 954 12.73 -6.62 12.34
C ALA A 954 12.25 -8.01 12.72
N TRP A 955 11.86 -8.13 13.99
CA TRP A 955 11.33 -9.34 14.59
C TRP A 955 9.96 -9.00 15.16
N ARG A 956 8.93 -9.54 14.52
CA ARG A 956 7.53 -9.40 14.93
C ARG A 956 7.16 -10.55 15.86
N TRP A 957 6.33 -10.26 16.85
CA TRP A 957 5.54 -11.24 17.56
C TRP A 957 4.08 -11.02 17.20
N TYR A 958 3.41 -12.08 16.77
CA TYR A 958 1.99 -12.11 16.49
C TYR A 958 1.34 -13.12 17.43
N ASN A 959 0.22 -12.75 18.04
CA ASN A 959 -0.64 -13.67 18.78
C ASN A 959 -2.12 -13.29 18.64
N ASP A 960 -3.01 -14.27 18.79
CA ASP A 960 -4.45 -14.03 18.87
C ASP A 960 -4.99 -14.16 20.32
N ALA A 961 -6.31 -14.17 20.46
CA ALA A 961 -7.03 -14.20 21.73
C ALA A 961 -7.83 -15.50 21.95
N LEU A 962 -7.46 -16.60 21.29
CA LEU A 962 -8.18 -17.89 21.35
C LEU A 962 -7.58 -18.85 22.37
N LEU A 963 -6.35 -19.30 22.10
CA LEU A 963 -5.56 -20.24 22.88
C LEU A 963 -4.11 -19.79 22.75
N GLY A 964 -3.39 -19.79 23.86
CA GLY A 964 -1.99 -19.40 23.85
C GLY A 964 -1.17 -20.13 24.89
N THR A 965 0.13 -20.06 24.69
CA THR A 965 1.14 -20.90 25.33
C THR A 965 1.82 -20.17 26.48
N ALA A 966 2.61 -20.89 27.28
CA ALA A 966 3.32 -20.30 28.41
C ALA A 966 4.55 -19.46 28.02
N PHE A 967 4.97 -19.46 26.74
CA PHE A 967 6.22 -18.83 26.30
C PHE A 967 6.04 -18.08 24.99
N SER A 968 6.58 -16.87 24.90
CA SER A 968 6.47 -15.99 23.72
C SER A 968 7.64 -16.22 22.75
N PHE A 969 8.31 -15.16 22.31
CA PHE A 969 9.44 -15.20 21.39
C PHE A 969 10.67 -14.50 22.00
N THR A 970 11.83 -15.07 21.73
CA THR A 970 13.14 -14.55 22.16
C THR A 970 14.14 -14.62 21.01
N LEU A 971 15.06 -13.66 20.99
CA LEU A 971 16.14 -13.57 20.03
C LEU A 971 17.44 -13.10 20.71
N ASP A 972 18.57 -13.54 20.16
CA ASP A 972 19.91 -13.31 20.69
C ASP A 972 20.96 -13.46 19.56
N ASN A 973 22.18 -12.94 19.77
CA ASN A 973 23.33 -13.07 18.87
C ASN A 973 23.01 -12.72 17.41
N VAL A 974 22.30 -11.61 17.20
CA VAL A 974 22.02 -11.08 15.86
C VAL A 974 23.33 -10.66 15.23
N VAL A 975 23.67 -11.28 14.09
CA VAL A 975 24.83 -10.96 13.27
C VAL A 975 24.36 -10.77 11.83
N VAL A 976 24.78 -9.68 11.20
CA VAL A 976 24.72 -9.51 9.75
C VAL A 976 26.13 -9.50 9.23
N SER A 977 26.38 -10.31 8.21
CA SER A 977 27.68 -10.44 7.57
C SER A 977 27.51 -10.49 6.05
N GLY A 978 28.48 -10.00 5.29
CA GLY A 978 28.45 -10.04 3.82
C GLY A 978 29.85 -10.25 3.25
N THR A 979 29.93 -10.61 1.98
CA THR A 979 31.17 -10.70 1.23
C THR A 979 31.42 -9.34 0.56
N PRO A 980 32.53 -8.64 0.86
CA PRO A 980 32.91 -7.41 0.16
C PRO A 980 33.23 -7.68 -1.32
N ALA A 981 33.28 -6.62 -2.14
CA ALA A 981 33.83 -6.72 -3.48
C ALA A 981 35.29 -7.23 -3.42
N SER A 982 35.66 -8.16 -4.30
CA SER A 982 37.05 -8.59 -4.45
C SER A 982 37.80 -7.65 -5.40
N VAL A 983 39.08 -7.94 -5.65
CA VAL A 983 39.86 -7.23 -6.67
C VAL A 983 39.73 -8.00 -7.97
N GLU A 984 39.06 -7.37 -8.94
CA GLU A 984 38.74 -7.95 -10.24
C GLU A 984 40.03 -8.40 -10.93
N SER A 985 40.11 -9.66 -11.34
CA SER A 985 41.30 -10.29 -11.94
C SER A 985 41.01 -10.96 -13.29
N ASP A 986 39.74 -11.08 -13.68
CA ASP A 986 39.32 -11.81 -14.86
C ASP A 986 39.39 -10.96 -16.14
N LEU A 987 39.60 -11.66 -17.26
CA LEU A 987 39.92 -11.06 -18.55
C LEU A 987 38.66 -10.49 -19.24
N MET A 988 38.79 -9.31 -19.85
CA MET A 988 37.71 -8.56 -20.51
C MET A 988 36.63 -8.02 -19.58
N GLN A 989 36.86 -8.03 -18.26
CA GLN A 989 35.99 -7.36 -17.29
C GLN A 989 36.18 -5.85 -17.37
N PHE A 990 35.07 -5.11 -17.33
CA PHE A 990 35.05 -3.66 -17.54
C PHE A 990 33.93 -2.96 -16.76
N ASP A 991 34.05 -1.64 -16.69
CA ASP A 991 33.05 -0.71 -16.18
C ASP A 991 33.22 0.64 -16.92
N SER A 992 32.15 1.43 -17.06
CA SER A 992 32.12 2.69 -17.80
C SER A 992 31.36 3.81 -17.08
N GLU A 993 32.10 4.73 -16.47
CA GLU A 993 31.57 5.81 -15.64
C GLU A 993 31.92 7.24 -16.10
N THR A 994 31.08 8.21 -15.74
CA THR A 994 31.28 9.62 -16.10
C THR A 994 32.19 10.33 -15.08
N VAL A 995 33.41 10.70 -15.49
CA VAL A 995 34.38 11.33 -14.58
C VAL A 995 34.47 12.85 -14.80
N LYS A 996 33.84 13.62 -13.90
CA LYS A 996 33.91 15.10 -13.86
C LYS A 996 35.04 15.62 -12.96
N ILE A 997 35.19 16.94 -12.95
CA ILE A 997 36.24 17.64 -12.19
C ILE A 997 35.98 17.50 -10.69
N GLY A 998 36.92 16.90 -9.97
CA GLY A 998 36.86 16.74 -8.51
C GLY A 998 36.08 15.52 -8.02
N ASN A 999 35.49 14.72 -8.92
CA ASN A 999 34.83 13.47 -8.54
C ASN A 999 35.84 12.45 -7.98
N GLN A 1000 35.33 11.55 -7.13
CA GLN A 1000 35.95 10.27 -6.78
C GLN A 1000 35.04 9.18 -7.36
N VAL A 1001 35.54 8.44 -8.34
CA VAL A 1001 34.75 7.43 -9.10
C VAL A 1001 35.44 6.08 -8.97
N TYR A 1002 34.73 5.12 -8.37
CA TYR A 1002 35.13 3.72 -8.34
C TYR A 1002 34.67 3.02 -9.61
N PHE A 1003 35.48 2.09 -10.10
CA PHE A 1003 35.15 1.27 -11.25
C PHE A 1003 34.95 -0.17 -10.80
N LEU A 1004 33.71 -0.66 -10.89
CA LEU A 1004 33.25 -1.96 -10.42
C LEU A 1004 32.76 -2.79 -11.60
N SER A 1005 33.31 -4.00 -11.77
CA SER A 1005 33.01 -4.90 -12.88
C SER A 1005 31.51 -5.09 -13.10
N ASP A 1006 31.02 -4.78 -14.30
CA ASP A 1006 29.59 -4.89 -14.68
C ASP A 1006 29.01 -6.31 -14.47
N GLN A 1007 29.85 -7.35 -14.35
CA GLN A 1007 29.42 -8.75 -14.27
C GLN A 1007 29.30 -9.32 -12.83
N ASP A 1008 30.15 -8.87 -11.91
CA ASP A 1008 30.24 -9.43 -10.54
C ASP A 1008 30.42 -8.38 -9.43
N GLY A 1009 30.68 -7.12 -9.79
CA GLY A 1009 30.86 -6.01 -8.84
C GLY A 1009 32.28 -5.88 -8.26
N ASP A 1010 33.25 -6.66 -8.73
CA ASP A 1010 34.63 -6.60 -8.23
C ASP A 1010 35.36 -5.32 -8.66
N VAL A 1011 36.28 -4.84 -7.82
CA VAL A 1011 36.93 -3.53 -8.01
C VAL A 1011 38.06 -3.61 -9.05
N ILE A 1012 37.89 -2.89 -10.15
CA ILE A 1012 38.90 -2.73 -11.21
C ILE A 1012 39.87 -1.60 -10.87
N GLY A 1013 39.34 -0.44 -10.49
CA GLY A 1013 40.11 0.80 -10.37
C GLY A 1013 39.38 1.93 -9.66
N LEU A 1014 40.08 3.03 -9.44
CA LEU A 1014 39.55 4.26 -8.86
C LEU A 1014 40.22 5.46 -9.53
N ILE A 1015 39.42 6.42 -10.01
CA ILE A 1015 39.88 7.70 -10.55
C ILE A 1015 39.48 8.85 -9.64
N GLU A 1016 40.44 9.74 -9.37
CA GLU A 1016 40.28 10.88 -8.49
C GLU A 1016 40.94 12.13 -9.08
N ASN A 1017 40.57 13.31 -8.57
CA ASN A 1017 41.28 14.57 -8.82
C ASN A 1017 41.45 14.94 -10.31
N ALA A 1018 40.48 14.57 -11.16
CA ALA A 1018 40.48 14.94 -12.56
C ALA A 1018 40.47 16.47 -12.72
N THR A 1019 41.51 17.01 -13.36
CA THR A 1019 41.70 18.45 -13.59
C THR A 1019 40.75 19.05 -14.64
N LYS A 1020 40.13 18.21 -15.47
CA LYS A 1020 39.14 18.54 -16.49
C LYS A 1020 38.18 17.36 -16.64
N ASP A 1021 36.99 17.62 -17.18
CA ASP A 1021 36.03 16.60 -17.60
C ASP A 1021 36.69 15.58 -18.54
N LEU A 1022 36.68 14.30 -18.15
CA LEU A 1022 37.20 13.17 -18.91
C LEU A 1022 36.14 12.53 -19.83
N GLY A 1023 34.86 12.94 -19.70
CA GLY A 1023 33.74 12.32 -20.40
C GLY A 1023 33.36 10.98 -19.79
N CYS A 1024 32.86 10.08 -20.65
CA CYS A 1024 32.73 8.67 -20.32
C CYS A 1024 34.11 8.03 -20.28
N VAL A 1025 34.42 7.36 -19.18
CA VAL A 1025 35.68 6.63 -18.98
C VAL A 1025 35.38 5.15 -18.83
N THR A 1026 35.97 4.31 -19.67
CA THR A 1026 35.91 2.86 -19.53
C THR A 1026 37.23 2.34 -18.98
N LEU A 1027 37.16 1.54 -17.91
CA LEU A 1027 38.28 0.72 -17.44
C LEU A 1027 38.06 -0.72 -17.89
N THR A 1028 39.11 -1.40 -18.37
CA THR A 1028 39.01 -2.80 -18.84
C THR A 1028 40.26 -3.61 -18.50
N ILE A 1029 40.09 -4.82 -17.96
CA ILE A 1029 41.20 -5.78 -17.83
C ILE A 1029 41.50 -6.41 -19.20
N SER A 1030 42.58 -5.94 -19.84
CA SER A 1030 42.98 -6.33 -21.20
C SER A 1030 43.97 -7.51 -21.26
N GLU A 1031 44.67 -7.78 -20.17
CA GLU A 1031 45.50 -8.99 -19.95
C GLU A 1031 45.33 -9.36 -18.45
N SER A 1032 45.49 -10.64 -18.08
CA SER A 1032 45.34 -11.13 -16.70
C SER A 1032 46.49 -12.06 -16.27
N GLY A 1033 46.64 -12.28 -14.95
CA GLY A 1033 47.66 -13.15 -14.34
C GLY A 1033 48.80 -12.41 -13.61
N SER A 1034 49.75 -13.13 -13.02
CA SER A 1034 50.74 -12.51 -12.13
C SER A 1034 51.83 -11.73 -12.88
N LYS A 1035 52.46 -12.30 -13.91
CA LYS A 1035 53.65 -11.69 -14.53
C LYS A 1035 53.82 -12.04 -16.01
N SER A 1036 54.27 -11.07 -16.79
CA SER A 1036 54.60 -11.21 -18.21
C SER A 1036 55.87 -10.42 -18.54
N ASN A 1037 56.43 -10.65 -19.74
CA ASN A 1037 57.61 -9.96 -20.24
C ASN A 1037 57.23 -9.04 -21.40
N PHE A 1038 57.78 -7.83 -21.42
CA PHE A 1038 57.64 -6.94 -22.56
C PHE A 1038 58.28 -7.56 -23.81
N THR A 1039 57.59 -7.46 -24.94
CA THR A 1039 58.11 -7.87 -26.25
C THR A 1039 59.05 -6.83 -26.87
N ASN A 1040 58.83 -5.53 -26.61
CA ASN A 1040 59.52 -4.41 -27.28
C ASN A 1040 60.51 -3.61 -26.41
N ILE A 1041 60.53 -3.83 -25.10
CA ILE A 1041 61.55 -3.29 -24.16
C ILE A 1041 62.07 -4.39 -23.23
N ALA A 1042 63.19 -4.14 -22.56
CA ALA A 1042 63.74 -5.06 -21.58
C ALA A 1042 63.06 -4.86 -20.21
N GLY A 1043 62.40 -5.89 -19.70
CA GLY A 1043 61.78 -5.91 -18.38
C GLY A 1043 60.57 -6.86 -18.31
N SER A 1044 60.00 -6.98 -17.12
CA SER A 1044 58.73 -7.68 -16.88
C SER A 1044 57.68 -6.70 -16.36
N HIS A 1045 56.42 -6.95 -16.67
CA HIS A 1045 55.25 -6.26 -16.12
C HIS A 1045 54.31 -7.25 -15.42
N SER A 1046 53.34 -6.75 -14.65
CA SER A 1046 52.23 -7.57 -14.13
C SER A 1046 51.49 -8.23 -15.29
N GLY A 1047 51.05 -9.48 -15.09
CA GLY A 1047 50.22 -10.17 -16.09
C GLY A 1047 48.86 -9.49 -16.25
N LYS A 1048 48.27 -9.01 -15.15
CA LYS A 1048 47.13 -8.09 -15.17
C LYS A 1048 47.53 -6.72 -15.70
N VAL A 1049 46.74 -6.28 -16.69
CA VAL A 1049 46.93 -5.04 -17.46
C VAL A 1049 45.58 -4.36 -17.62
N ILE A 1050 45.47 -3.11 -17.17
CA ILE A 1050 44.23 -2.32 -17.22
C ILE A 1050 44.33 -1.28 -18.34
N LYS A 1051 43.35 -1.26 -19.23
CA LYS A 1051 43.17 -0.23 -20.24
C LYS A 1051 42.23 0.85 -19.69
N VAL A 1052 42.55 2.12 -19.93
CA VAL A 1052 41.68 3.27 -19.62
C VAL A 1052 41.39 4.00 -20.93
N GLU A 1053 40.13 4.10 -21.29
CA GLU A 1053 39.63 4.84 -22.45
C GLU A 1053 38.72 5.96 -21.99
N ALA A 1054 39.00 7.20 -22.38
CA ALA A 1054 38.19 8.37 -22.03
C ALA A 1054 37.76 9.10 -23.31
N ASP A 1055 36.47 9.37 -23.48
CA ASP A 1055 35.89 9.95 -24.71
C ASP A 1055 35.76 11.49 -24.69
N GLY A 1056 35.90 12.11 -23.52
CA GLY A 1056 35.63 13.52 -23.32
C GLY A 1056 36.55 14.43 -24.12
N LEU A 1057 35.99 15.54 -24.62
CA LEU A 1057 36.70 16.52 -25.46
C LEU A 1057 38.02 17.04 -24.86
N ASN A 1058 38.13 17.06 -23.53
CA ASN A 1058 39.33 17.50 -22.81
C ASN A 1058 40.26 16.35 -22.39
N ALA A 1059 39.82 15.09 -22.47
CA ALA A 1059 40.50 13.92 -21.92
C ALA A 1059 41.97 13.77 -22.36
N PRO A 1060 42.38 14.03 -23.62
CA PRO A 1060 43.78 13.97 -24.02
C PRO A 1060 44.72 14.92 -23.27
N THR A 1061 44.18 15.91 -22.56
CA THR A 1061 44.93 16.91 -21.78
C THR A 1061 44.54 16.94 -20.30
N ALA A 1062 43.60 16.10 -19.87
CA ALA A 1062 43.16 16.01 -18.50
C ALA A 1062 44.14 15.13 -17.70
N SER A 1063 44.75 15.69 -16.65
CA SER A 1063 45.44 14.88 -15.65
C SER A 1063 44.50 14.43 -14.54
N TYR A 1064 44.70 13.22 -14.06
CA TYR A 1064 43.92 12.55 -13.01
C TYR A 1064 44.81 11.60 -12.20
N ASP A 1065 44.42 11.32 -10.97
CA ASP A 1065 45.02 10.26 -10.17
C ASP A 1065 44.30 8.94 -10.47
N LEU A 1066 45.07 7.90 -10.77
CA LEU A 1066 44.59 6.54 -11.00
C LEU A 1066 45.13 5.63 -9.90
N THR A 1067 44.23 4.94 -9.20
CA THR A 1067 44.58 3.89 -8.25
C THR A 1067 44.21 2.54 -8.87
N LEU A 1068 45.21 1.67 -9.02
CA LEU A 1068 45.05 0.31 -9.52
C LEU A 1068 45.04 -0.66 -8.34
N PHE A 1069 44.10 -1.61 -8.36
CA PHE A 1069 43.99 -2.68 -7.36
C PHE A 1069 44.62 -3.95 -7.91
N PHE A 1070 45.46 -4.62 -7.11
CA PHE A 1070 46.09 -5.90 -7.46
C PHE A 1070 46.06 -6.83 -6.25
N THR A 1071 45.79 -8.11 -6.46
CA THR A 1071 45.86 -9.11 -5.38
C THR A 1071 47.32 -9.38 -4.96
N ASP A 1072 47.50 -9.90 -3.76
CA ASP A 1072 48.81 -10.41 -3.32
C ASP A 1072 49.32 -11.55 -4.23
N ALA A 1073 48.41 -12.35 -4.81
CA ALA A 1073 48.75 -13.42 -5.76
C ALA A 1073 49.28 -12.88 -7.10
N GLU A 1074 48.69 -11.81 -7.63
CA GLU A 1074 49.16 -11.16 -8.87
C GLU A 1074 50.54 -10.54 -8.71
N THR A 1075 50.88 -10.05 -7.52
CA THR A 1075 52.20 -9.44 -7.26
C THR A 1075 53.25 -10.41 -6.72
N SER A 1076 52.87 -11.67 -6.43
CA SER A 1076 53.73 -12.68 -5.78
C SER A 1076 54.99 -13.08 -6.56
N GLU A 1077 55.00 -13.00 -7.89
CA GLU A 1077 56.16 -13.32 -8.72
C GLU A 1077 57.22 -12.20 -8.80
N PHE A 1078 57.01 -11.08 -8.10
CA PHE A 1078 57.98 -9.99 -7.98
C PHE A 1078 58.73 -10.08 -6.65
N SER A 1079 60.06 -9.97 -6.70
CA SER A 1079 60.93 -10.10 -5.53
C SER A 1079 60.77 -8.97 -4.50
N ASP A 1080 60.24 -7.82 -4.94
CA ASP A 1080 59.85 -6.70 -4.09
C ASP A 1080 58.59 -6.04 -4.68
N PRO A 1081 57.39 -6.44 -4.24
CA PRO A 1081 56.14 -5.79 -4.63
C PRO A 1081 56.07 -4.32 -4.23
N SER A 1082 56.73 -3.93 -3.13
CA SER A 1082 56.72 -2.53 -2.64
C SER A 1082 57.51 -1.59 -3.54
N GLY A 1083 58.50 -2.12 -4.27
CA GLY A 1083 59.28 -1.41 -5.28
C GLY A 1083 58.63 -1.32 -6.66
N LEU A 1084 57.41 -1.84 -6.86
CA LEU A 1084 56.69 -1.74 -8.13
C LEU A 1084 56.19 -0.32 -8.41
N ARG A 1085 56.20 0.05 -9.69
CA ARG A 1085 55.80 1.36 -10.22
C ARG A 1085 54.71 1.18 -11.29
N VAL A 1086 53.83 2.15 -11.46
CA VAL A 1086 52.80 2.12 -12.52
C VAL A 1086 53.43 2.56 -13.84
N ILE A 1087 53.42 1.68 -14.85
CA ILE A 1087 53.72 2.07 -16.24
C ILE A 1087 52.42 2.42 -16.96
N LYS A 1088 52.44 3.50 -17.74
CA LYS A 1088 51.41 3.87 -18.72
C LYS A 1088 52.03 3.81 -20.12
N VAL A 1089 51.36 3.14 -21.05
CA VAL A 1089 51.72 3.10 -22.48
C VAL A 1089 50.64 3.84 -23.27
N ASN A 1090 51.04 4.77 -24.13
CA ASN A 1090 50.13 5.49 -25.01
C ASN A 1090 49.80 4.64 -26.26
N SER A 1091 49.17 3.49 -26.05
CA SER A 1091 48.62 2.57 -27.06
C SER A 1091 47.47 1.77 -26.41
N ASN A 1092 46.88 0.83 -27.16
CA ASN A 1092 45.90 -0.14 -26.68
C ASN A 1092 46.52 -1.45 -26.14
N SER A 1093 47.83 -1.63 -26.28
CA SER A 1093 48.57 -2.78 -25.73
C SER A 1093 49.77 -2.30 -24.91
N ILE A 1094 49.99 -2.91 -23.74
CA ILE A 1094 51.15 -2.65 -22.91
C ILE A 1094 52.47 -3.02 -23.61
N ASN A 1095 52.39 -4.00 -24.52
CA ASN A 1095 53.51 -4.50 -25.29
C ASN A 1095 54.01 -3.52 -26.36
N ASP A 1096 53.27 -2.47 -26.70
CA ASP A 1096 53.73 -1.40 -27.60
C ASP A 1096 54.76 -0.45 -26.97
N ALA A 1097 55.07 -0.60 -25.68
CA ALA A 1097 56.12 0.17 -25.01
C ALA A 1097 57.46 0.08 -25.79
N LYS A 1098 58.01 1.22 -26.19
CA LYS A 1098 59.25 1.34 -26.97
C LYS A 1098 60.15 2.39 -26.34
N ASN A 1099 61.46 2.12 -26.32
CA ASN A 1099 62.47 3.07 -25.82
C ASN A 1099 62.71 4.26 -26.78
N TYR A 1100 62.37 4.10 -28.06
CA TYR A 1100 62.47 5.16 -29.06
C TYR A 1100 61.46 4.96 -30.22
N PRO A 1101 60.64 5.98 -30.57
CA PRO A 1101 60.33 7.14 -29.73
C PRO A 1101 59.68 6.67 -28.42
N LYS A 1102 60.04 7.29 -27.29
CA LYS A 1102 59.54 6.87 -25.98
C LYS A 1102 58.05 7.17 -25.86
N ASN A 1103 57.21 6.13 -25.91
CA ASN A 1103 55.75 6.21 -25.87
C ASN A 1103 55.13 5.78 -24.53
N PHE A 1104 55.96 5.47 -23.53
CA PHE A 1104 55.54 5.06 -22.20
C PHE A 1104 56.09 5.98 -21.10
N GLN A 1105 55.37 6.03 -19.97
CA GLN A 1105 55.73 6.76 -18.76
C GLN A 1105 55.72 5.80 -17.58
N ILE A 1106 56.60 5.98 -16.61
CA ILE A 1106 56.58 5.23 -15.34
C ILE A 1106 56.42 6.27 -14.23
N ASN A 1107 55.32 6.19 -13.49
CA ASN A 1107 54.97 7.09 -12.41
C ASN A 1107 54.30 6.33 -11.25
N GLY A 1108 53.86 7.03 -10.20
CA GLY A 1108 53.15 6.42 -9.08
C GLY A 1108 53.99 5.43 -8.28
N GLY A 1109 53.36 4.58 -7.49
CA GLY A 1109 54.01 3.55 -6.68
C GLY A 1109 53.00 2.87 -5.75
N LEU A 1110 53.47 2.04 -4.83
CA LEU A 1110 52.61 1.46 -3.78
C LEU A 1110 51.88 2.58 -3.01
N GLY A 1111 50.55 2.49 -2.95
CA GLY A 1111 49.70 3.34 -2.13
C GLY A 1111 49.55 2.75 -0.73
N ALA A 1112 48.78 1.66 -0.63
CA ALA A 1112 48.57 0.90 0.60
C ALA A 1112 48.58 -0.61 0.34
N ALA A 1113 48.84 -1.39 1.40
CA ALA A 1113 48.83 -2.85 1.38
C ALA A 1113 47.89 -3.37 2.47
N TYR A 1114 46.97 -4.24 2.08
CA TYR A 1114 45.84 -4.73 2.87
C TYR A 1114 45.97 -6.24 3.00
N SER A 1115 46.88 -6.68 3.87
CA SER A 1115 47.30 -8.09 3.94
C SER A 1115 46.30 -9.03 4.63
N ALA A 1116 45.27 -8.52 5.31
CA ALA A 1116 44.17 -9.35 5.80
C ALA A 1116 43.14 -9.61 4.67
N GLU A 1117 42.96 -8.60 3.82
CA GLU A 1117 42.07 -8.54 2.66
C GLU A 1117 42.73 -9.08 1.37
N GLN A 1118 44.03 -9.42 1.44
CA GLN A 1118 44.89 -9.98 0.39
C GLN A 1118 45.08 -9.15 -0.88
N TYR A 1119 45.11 -7.81 -0.76
CA TYR A 1119 45.37 -6.93 -1.90
C TYR A 1119 46.29 -5.74 -1.61
N ARG A 1120 46.72 -5.08 -2.68
CA ARG A 1120 47.56 -3.87 -2.68
C ARG A 1120 47.02 -2.86 -3.67
N THR A 1121 47.21 -1.58 -3.36
CA THR A 1121 46.89 -0.48 -4.28
C THR A 1121 48.16 0.17 -4.80
N TYR A 1122 48.15 0.58 -6.06
CA TYR A 1122 49.22 1.36 -6.68
C TYR A 1122 48.65 2.62 -7.29
N LYS A 1123 49.05 3.78 -6.77
CA LYS A 1123 48.49 5.08 -7.15
C LYS A 1123 49.49 5.91 -7.94
N GLY A 1124 49.05 6.55 -9.02
CA GLY A 1124 49.87 7.42 -9.86
C GLY A 1124 49.06 8.51 -10.55
N ASN A 1125 49.69 9.65 -10.82
CA ASN A 1125 49.09 10.73 -11.60
C ASN A 1125 49.42 10.56 -13.09
N HIS A 1126 48.41 10.62 -13.95
CA HIS A 1126 48.50 10.31 -15.37
C HIS A 1126 47.69 11.30 -16.22
N THR A 1127 47.84 11.24 -17.55
CA THR A 1127 47.16 12.16 -18.49
C THR A 1127 46.66 11.40 -19.71
N GLY A 1128 45.36 11.53 -19.99
CA GLY A 1128 44.64 10.89 -21.11
C GLY A 1128 44.65 9.36 -21.12
N SER A 1129 43.91 8.77 -22.06
CA SER A 1129 43.76 7.32 -22.28
C SER A 1129 45.08 6.56 -22.44
N GLY A 1130 45.09 5.26 -22.17
CA GLY A 1130 46.22 4.36 -22.41
C GLY A 1130 46.11 3.02 -21.68
N THR A 1131 47.16 2.20 -21.78
CA THR A 1131 47.24 0.88 -21.14
C THR A 1131 48.23 0.91 -19.98
N PHE A 1132 47.86 0.28 -18.86
CA PHE A 1132 48.53 0.38 -17.56
C PHE A 1132 48.89 -0.98 -16.98
N ALA A 1133 50.06 -1.07 -16.34
CA ALA A 1133 50.53 -2.27 -15.64
C ALA A 1133 51.48 -1.87 -14.49
N LEU A 1134 51.89 -2.85 -13.67
CA LEU A 1134 52.98 -2.68 -12.71
C LEU A 1134 54.30 -3.15 -13.30
N VAL A 1135 55.39 -2.45 -12.99
CA VAL A 1135 56.75 -2.83 -13.40
C VAL A 1135 57.74 -2.67 -12.25
N THR A 1136 58.75 -3.54 -12.20
CA THR A 1136 59.96 -3.24 -11.43
C THR A 1136 60.71 -2.09 -12.12
N GLN A 1137 61.33 -1.20 -11.35
CA GLN A 1137 62.15 -0.12 -11.91
C GLN A 1137 63.51 -0.66 -12.42
N ALA A 1138 63.47 -1.56 -13.39
CA ALA A 1138 64.61 -1.97 -14.18
C ALA A 1138 65.01 -0.82 -15.11
N THR A 1139 65.95 -0.01 -14.62
CA THR A 1139 66.79 0.92 -15.40
C THR A 1139 67.01 0.45 -16.83
N LEU A 1140 66.55 1.27 -17.78
CA LEU A 1140 66.41 0.90 -19.17
C LEU A 1140 67.76 0.62 -19.87
N SER A 1141 67.73 -0.42 -20.71
CA SER A 1141 68.72 -0.81 -21.72
C SER A 1141 69.63 -2.00 -21.37
N THR A 1142 69.17 -3.18 -21.79
CA THR A 1142 70.04 -4.33 -22.08
C THR A 1142 70.42 -4.39 -23.58
N GLN A 1143 70.39 -3.27 -24.32
CA GLN A 1143 70.67 -3.27 -25.76
C GLN A 1143 72.09 -3.77 -26.05
N LYS A 1144 72.14 -5.04 -26.44
CA LYS A 1144 73.32 -5.75 -26.91
C LYS A 1144 73.75 -5.12 -28.23
N ILE A 1145 74.88 -4.43 -28.23
CA ILE A 1145 75.51 -4.05 -29.50
C ILE A 1145 76.16 -5.32 -30.04
N ASN A 1146 75.52 -5.93 -31.05
CA ASN A 1146 76.16 -6.92 -31.89
C ASN A 1146 76.97 -6.16 -32.96
N GLY A 1147 78.30 -6.12 -32.82
CA GLY A 1147 79.16 -5.98 -33.98
C GLY A 1147 79.16 -7.28 -34.80
N GLU A 1148 79.83 -7.30 -35.95
CA GLU A 1148 79.98 -8.54 -36.74
C GLU A 1148 80.77 -9.63 -35.99
N GLU A 1149 81.62 -9.22 -35.04
CA GLU A 1149 82.49 -10.11 -34.28
C GLU A 1149 82.28 -10.04 -32.75
N PHE A 1150 82.19 -8.83 -32.17
CA PHE A 1150 82.11 -8.62 -30.71
C PHE A 1150 80.70 -8.25 -30.23
N LYS A 1151 80.36 -8.70 -29.02
CA LYS A 1151 79.07 -8.48 -28.34
C LYS A 1151 79.30 -7.77 -27.00
N ILE A 1152 78.67 -6.61 -26.81
CA ILE A 1152 78.88 -5.74 -25.62
C ILE A 1152 77.55 -5.26 -25.03
N TYR A 1153 77.52 -5.11 -23.70
CA TYR A 1153 76.48 -4.42 -22.94
C TYR A 1153 76.93 -2.98 -22.61
N PRO A 1154 76.40 -1.93 -23.27
CA PRO A 1154 77.01 -0.60 -23.32
C PRO A 1154 76.43 0.42 -22.33
N THR A 1155 75.59 0.02 -21.38
CA THR A 1155 75.00 0.94 -20.38
C THR A 1155 75.30 0.39 -19.00
N VAL A 1156 76.09 1.12 -18.22
CA VAL A 1156 76.46 0.75 -16.86
C VAL A 1156 75.97 1.83 -15.91
N LEU A 1157 75.21 1.39 -14.91
CA LEU A 1157 74.30 2.23 -14.11
C LEU A 1157 74.90 2.64 -12.75
N SER A 1158 76.08 2.13 -12.44
CA SER A 1158 76.74 2.29 -11.15
C SER A 1158 78.21 1.85 -11.27
N ALA A 1159 79.09 2.48 -10.49
CA ALA A 1159 80.54 2.28 -10.58
C ALA A 1159 81.00 0.86 -10.18
N ASP A 1160 80.22 0.13 -9.38
CA ASP A 1160 80.54 -1.23 -8.91
C ASP A 1160 80.40 -2.32 -9.99
N LYS A 1161 79.81 -2.00 -11.16
CA LYS A 1161 79.56 -2.95 -12.25
C LYS A 1161 80.72 -3.04 -13.26
N VAL A 1162 80.65 -4.03 -14.14
CA VAL A 1162 81.63 -4.29 -15.21
C VAL A 1162 80.98 -4.27 -16.59
N ILE A 1163 81.73 -3.88 -17.62
CA ILE A 1163 81.33 -4.12 -19.02
C ILE A 1163 81.78 -5.52 -19.39
N THR A 1164 80.84 -6.39 -19.78
CA THR A 1164 81.15 -7.71 -20.35
C THR A 1164 81.24 -7.61 -21.86
N ILE A 1165 82.34 -8.14 -22.41
CA ILE A 1165 82.63 -8.24 -23.84
C ILE A 1165 82.78 -9.72 -24.16
N SER A 1166 82.17 -10.19 -25.24
CA SER A 1166 82.34 -11.56 -25.74
C SER A 1166 82.57 -11.60 -27.24
N SER A 1167 83.36 -12.57 -27.69
CA SER A 1167 83.71 -12.85 -29.07
C SER A 1167 83.51 -14.32 -29.38
N ALA A 1168 83.19 -14.63 -30.65
CA ALA A 1168 83.04 -16.01 -31.12
C ALA A 1168 84.23 -16.49 -31.99
N ARG A 1169 85.19 -15.61 -32.29
CA ARG A 1169 86.26 -15.86 -33.28
C ARG A 1169 87.61 -15.30 -32.87
N THR A 1170 87.70 -14.00 -32.59
CA THR A 1170 88.94 -13.35 -32.16
C THR A 1170 89.00 -13.24 -30.62
N PRO A 1171 90.00 -13.84 -29.95
CA PRO A 1171 90.25 -13.64 -28.52
C PRO A 1171 90.49 -12.18 -28.16
N ILE A 1172 90.14 -11.80 -26.94
CA ILE A 1172 90.27 -10.44 -26.41
C ILE A 1172 91.56 -10.38 -25.58
N ASP A 1173 92.59 -9.75 -26.14
CA ASP A 1173 93.91 -9.62 -25.52
C ASP A 1173 94.12 -8.24 -24.87
N ARG A 1174 93.37 -7.23 -25.34
CA ARG A 1174 93.47 -5.85 -24.86
C ARG A 1174 92.15 -5.09 -25.04
N VAL A 1175 91.86 -4.21 -24.08
CA VAL A 1175 90.74 -3.27 -24.15
C VAL A 1175 91.19 -1.87 -23.72
N ASP A 1176 90.98 -0.88 -24.58
CA ASP A 1176 91.30 0.52 -24.33
C ASP A 1176 90.01 1.34 -24.17
N ILE A 1177 89.92 2.18 -23.13
CA ILE A 1177 88.79 3.08 -22.87
C ILE A 1177 89.22 4.53 -23.11
N TYR A 1178 88.44 5.27 -23.90
CA TYR A 1178 88.68 6.66 -24.28
C TYR A 1178 87.52 7.58 -23.86
N THR A 1179 87.85 8.84 -23.57
CA THR A 1179 86.89 9.94 -23.49
C THR A 1179 86.28 10.24 -24.86
N LEU A 1180 85.14 10.97 -24.87
CA LEU A 1180 84.51 11.48 -26.10
C LEU A 1180 85.49 12.26 -27.02
N ASN A 1181 86.48 12.93 -26.43
CA ASN A 1181 87.48 13.73 -27.16
C ASN A 1181 88.72 12.91 -27.60
N GLY A 1182 88.69 11.58 -27.49
CA GLY A 1182 89.77 10.68 -27.92
C GLY A 1182 90.96 10.58 -26.96
N GLY A 1183 90.89 11.17 -25.76
CA GLY A 1183 91.89 10.97 -24.71
C GLY A 1183 91.74 9.61 -24.04
N LEU A 1184 92.80 8.79 -24.03
CA LEU A 1184 92.85 7.47 -23.40
C LEU A 1184 92.77 7.59 -21.87
N ILE A 1185 91.87 6.83 -21.26
CA ILE A 1185 91.63 6.79 -19.80
C ILE A 1185 92.26 5.54 -19.19
N SER A 1186 92.10 4.40 -19.85
CA SER A 1186 92.59 3.11 -19.36
C SER A 1186 92.96 2.22 -20.54
N ALA A 1187 94.10 1.55 -20.47
CA ALA A 1187 94.48 0.48 -21.37
C ALA A 1187 94.67 -0.78 -20.53
N LEU A 1188 93.83 -1.78 -20.76
CA LEU A 1188 93.79 -3.03 -20.02
C LEU A 1188 94.33 -4.14 -20.91
N GLN A 1189 95.52 -4.63 -20.60
CA GLN A 1189 96.01 -5.89 -21.16
C GLN A 1189 95.35 -7.04 -20.40
N LEU A 1190 94.88 -8.04 -21.13
CA LEU A 1190 94.06 -9.14 -20.62
C LEU A 1190 94.71 -10.49 -21.01
N GLU A 1191 94.37 -11.54 -20.27
CA GLU A 1191 94.66 -12.90 -20.71
C GLU A 1191 93.74 -13.26 -21.89
N SER A 1192 94.34 -13.81 -22.95
CA SER A 1192 93.67 -14.09 -24.22
C SER A 1192 92.43 -14.97 -24.03
N SER A 1193 91.25 -14.38 -24.16
CA SER A 1193 89.97 -15.03 -23.82
C SER A 1193 88.84 -14.61 -24.75
N ASN A 1194 87.90 -15.52 -25.02
CA ASN A 1194 86.70 -15.21 -25.79
C ASN A 1194 85.64 -14.42 -24.98
N GLU A 1195 85.83 -14.24 -23.67
CA GLU A 1195 85.04 -13.33 -22.82
C GLU A 1195 85.96 -12.51 -21.90
N ALA A 1196 85.71 -11.21 -21.80
CA ALA A 1196 86.41 -10.27 -20.93
C ALA A 1196 85.43 -9.43 -20.10
N LYS A 1197 85.80 -9.16 -18.84
CA LYS A 1197 85.02 -8.32 -17.91
C LYS A 1197 85.85 -7.11 -17.50
N ILE A 1198 85.35 -5.92 -17.85
CA ILE A 1198 86.10 -4.67 -17.79
C ILE A 1198 85.57 -3.82 -16.62
N PRO A 1199 86.38 -3.58 -15.57
CA PRO A 1199 85.94 -2.78 -14.44
C PRO A 1199 85.86 -1.29 -14.81
N VAL A 1200 84.73 -0.66 -14.51
CA VAL A 1200 84.47 0.76 -14.80
C VAL A 1200 84.38 1.63 -13.55
N SER A 1201 84.78 1.11 -12.38
CA SER A 1201 84.66 1.75 -11.07
C SER A 1201 85.45 3.04 -10.86
N LYS A 1202 86.31 3.40 -11.82
CA LYS A 1202 87.08 4.65 -11.82
C LYS A 1202 86.58 5.68 -12.83
N LEU A 1203 85.48 5.39 -13.54
CA LEU A 1203 84.85 6.31 -14.48
C LEU A 1203 83.75 7.11 -13.78
N SER A 1204 83.69 8.41 -14.07
CA SER A 1204 82.59 9.28 -13.68
C SER A 1204 81.36 9.05 -14.57
N SER A 1205 80.20 9.56 -14.18
CA SER A 1205 79.05 9.70 -15.10
C SER A 1205 79.48 10.42 -16.38
N GLY A 1206 79.16 9.88 -17.54
CA GLY A 1206 79.73 10.34 -18.80
C GLY A 1206 79.70 9.33 -19.95
N MET A 1207 80.14 9.81 -21.11
CA MET A 1207 80.09 9.09 -22.39
C MET A 1207 81.50 8.72 -22.85
N TYR A 1208 81.70 7.43 -23.13
CA TYR A 1208 83.01 6.83 -23.37
C TYR A 1208 83.02 5.96 -24.62
N PHE A 1209 84.22 5.75 -25.15
CA PHE A 1209 84.47 4.77 -26.21
C PHE A 1209 85.36 3.64 -25.68
N LEU A 1210 85.19 2.46 -26.23
CA LEU A 1210 85.93 1.25 -25.90
C LEU A 1210 86.45 0.64 -27.21
N VAL A 1211 87.75 0.35 -27.28
CA VAL A 1211 88.41 -0.21 -28.47
C VAL A 1211 88.99 -1.57 -28.09
N ILE A 1212 88.65 -2.61 -28.86
CA ILE A 1212 89.10 -3.98 -28.61
C ILE A 1212 90.36 -4.28 -29.44
N ASN A 1213 91.36 -4.92 -28.83
CA ASN A 1213 92.63 -5.33 -29.43
C ASN A 1213 93.39 -4.22 -30.18
N GLY A 1214 93.09 -2.94 -29.90
CA GLY A 1214 93.61 -1.79 -30.63
C GLY A 1214 93.04 -1.59 -32.04
N ASN A 1215 92.07 -2.40 -32.48
CA ASN A 1215 91.43 -2.24 -33.78
C ASN A 1215 90.40 -1.10 -33.75
N LYS A 1216 90.68 0.00 -34.44
CA LYS A 1216 89.79 1.17 -34.49
C LYS A 1216 88.43 0.88 -35.13
N SER A 1217 88.31 -0.16 -35.96
CA SER A 1217 87.03 -0.61 -36.49
C SER A 1217 86.12 -1.22 -35.41
N ASP A 1218 86.72 -1.78 -34.36
CA ASP A 1218 86.04 -2.37 -33.20
C ASP A 1218 85.91 -1.34 -32.06
N THR A 1219 85.45 -0.13 -32.41
CA THR A 1219 85.18 0.95 -31.45
C THR A 1219 83.70 0.95 -31.05
N PHE A 1220 83.43 0.71 -29.78
CA PHE A 1220 82.09 0.67 -29.21
C PHE A 1220 81.87 1.84 -28.27
N LYS A 1221 80.65 2.37 -28.25
CA LYS A 1221 80.26 3.50 -27.39
C LYS A 1221 79.51 2.98 -26.17
N PHE A 1222 79.84 3.48 -24.99
CA PHE A 1222 79.11 3.17 -23.75
C PHE A 1222 78.82 4.43 -22.92
N LEU A 1223 77.82 4.33 -22.06
CA LEU A 1223 77.41 5.38 -21.13
C LEU A 1223 77.56 4.88 -19.70
N MET A 1224 78.25 5.66 -18.87
CA MET A 1224 78.17 5.61 -17.42
C MET A 1224 77.09 6.59 -16.98
N GLN A 1225 76.10 6.14 -16.22
CA GLN A 1225 75.14 7.03 -15.54
C GLN A 1225 75.56 7.27 -14.09
#